data_AF-A0AAD9Z0X8-F1
#
_entry.id   AF-A0AAD9Z0X8-F1
#
_cell.length_a   1.000
_cell.length_b   1.000
_cell.length_c   1.000
_cell.angle_alpha   90.00
_cell.angle_beta   90.00
_cell.angle_gamma   90.00
#
_symmetry.space_group_name_H-M   'P 1'
#
loop_
_entity.id
_entity.type
_entity.pdbx_description
1 polymer ?
#
loop_
_entity_poly.entity_id
_entity_poly.type
_entity_poly.pdbx_seq_one_letter_code
_entity_poly.pdbx_strand_id
1 'polypeptide(L)'
;MPHAFPARILFIDAYDSFTNNIISLLETRLHVEVTVIKIDDHIDDFATFLKPFAAVAAGPGPGDPRNLKDVGLFRELWQLDEHDVLPVLGICLGFQSLVHAFGGTIQRLPEPRHGVLRNVASHGESIFDGVHQVETVQYHSLHACLGYDRNAEHEDLWKPSSACPDLMPLAWDFDFDNIQVGDVTSETSFGTPGRVLMAVQHVSKPFYGLQFHAESICSEENAQKIIDTWWATARRWKKGSNNVHPAPNFKHLETFEKACLPDENPKAAAQSRLLEQRTIHDDLRMALQPTNRRMDGRRLESNCRKDFAKGHNPINNASCIHRKHIIEVSTRVVGSRGWTIPRICEVLGLTKGNSIILDSENHIKEDVGAHSIIGIIRPESLRFEYNVGTFTARTSCNRQTSNVDLAQYEGGIFAYLKSFMRQYQVSCSHTEIPFWGGLMGYISYEACLETIGIEAERNIGPRNAFQRPDLGFVFVERSIVLEHLHGTMYIQTIRPNDDDWLEKTASLLSKRAWDLLPRASYEHPYCSSSPTPIPAQISLPDETTYKSQVRACQDSIRAGDSYELCLTTQATIKTASRQESWSLYCRLRELNPSPFSAYVCLGQLTLLSSSPERFLSWSRPKRTKANSTWHNGEWSDKASTCQFRPIKGTVKKRTSPDQLSLTVAEATKLLSTTKERAENLMIVDLIRHDLHGVVGSGNVTVPKLMVVEEYATLFQLVSVIEGNLVIDDSDDEEDVEDDAFVSETASDHSAGSSSSTTDSASPEHDAEPTTSGKRYSKTGIDVLASSLPPGSMTGAPKIRSCQLLRQLENRQRGIYSGVVGYMDVCGGGDFSVVIRSVVRWDRENADDGGALEKGRGVGGQGNGEGEGDEWTIGAGGAVTSLSTEDGEWEEMQVKLRSTLRLFQTEEGK
;
A
#
# COMPACT_ATOMS: atom_id res chain seq x y z
N MET A 1 14.25 39.95 0.59
CA MET A 1 13.43 39.58 -0.58
C MET A 1 12.20 38.88 -0.02
N PRO A 2 10.97 39.35 -0.24
CA PRO A 2 9.80 38.56 0.14
C PRO A 2 9.81 37.28 -0.71
N HIS A 3 9.66 36.12 -0.07
CA HIS A 3 9.59 34.82 -0.75
C HIS A 3 8.39 34.86 -1.72
N ALA A 4 8.66 34.90 -3.03
CA ALA A 4 7.61 34.72 -4.02
C ALA A 4 7.06 33.30 -3.86
N PHE A 5 5.77 33.17 -3.58
CA PHE A 5 5.11 31.86 -3.52
C PHE A 5 5.40 31.05 -4.80
N PRO A 6 5.62 29.72 -4.68
CA PRO A 6 5.84 28.87 -5.85
C PRO A 6 4.63 28.97 -6.79
N ALA A 7 4.87 28.85 -8.10
CA ALA A 7 3.79 28.81 -9.06
C ALA A 7 2.96 27.53 -8.86
N ARG A 8 1.64 27.63 -9.06
CA ARG A 8 0.72 26.50 -8.88
C ARG A 8 0.30 25.92 -10.23
N ILE A 9 0.31 24.59 -10.37
CA ILE A 9 -0.26 23.86 -11.50
C ILE A 9 -1.51 23.11 -11.02
N LEU A 10 -2.60 23.19 -11.77
CA LEU A 10 -3.74 22.32 -11.55
C LEU A 10 -3.50 21.00 -12.28
N PHE A 11 -3.63 19.87 -11.60
CA PHE A 11 -3.62 18.54 -12.18
C PHE A 11 -5.03 17.97 -12.12
N ILE A 12 -5.57 17.58 -13.28
CA ILE A 12 -6.87 16.92 -13.38
C ILE A 12 -6.61 15.42 -13.52
N ASP A 13 -6.90 14.67 -12.47
CA ASP A 13 -6.64 13.23 -12.36
C ASP A 13 -7.81 12.42 -12.90
N ALA A 14 -7.55 11.63 -13.95
CA ALA A 14 -8.52 10.74 -14.56
C ALA A 14 -8.40 9.30 -14.02
N TYR A 15 -8.06 9.15 -12.74
CA TYR A 15 -7.97 7.87 -12.02
C TYR A 15 -6.91 6.90 -12.57
N ASP A 16 -5.79 7.44 -13.05
CA ASP A 16 -4.67 6.62 -13.51
C ASP A 16 -3.76 6.16 -12.36
N SER A 17 -3.06 5.05 -12.58
CA SER A 17 -2.11 4.48 -11.63
C SER A 17 -0.71 5.09 -11.65
N PHE A 18 -0.47 6.12 -12.47
CA PHE A 18 0.81 6.82 -12.53
C PHE A 18 0.70 8.32 -12.21
N THR A 19 -0.49 8.81 -11.82
CA THR A 19 -0.74 10.23 -11.49
C THR A 19 0.29 10.82 -10.51
N ASN A 20 0.54 10.18 -9.36
CA ASN A 20 1.53 10.67 -8.39
C ASN A 20 2.98 10.65 -8.91
N ASN A 21 3.32 9.81 -9.89
CA ASN A 21 4.63 9.85 -10.54
C ASN A 21 4.76 11.12 -11.39
N ILE A 22 3.70 11.50 -12.11
CA ILE A 22 3.67 12.74 -12.90
C ILE A 22 3.70 13.95 -11.98
N ILE A 23 2.91 13.96 -10.91
CA ILE A 23 2.92 15.03 -9.91
C ILE A 23 4.33 15.19 -9.33
N SER A 24 4.96 14.09 -8.93
CA SER A 24 6.34 14.10 -8.43
C SER A 24 7.33 14.64 -9.46
N LEU A 25 7.20 14.25 -10.73
CA LEU A 25 8.01 14.81 -11.82
C LEU A 25 7.81 16.34 -11.94
N LEU A 26 6.57 16.82 -11.92
CA LEU A 26 6.26 18.26 -12.01
C LEU A 26 6.82 19.04 -10.82
N GLU A 27 6.55 18.59 -9.59
CA GLU A 27 6.98 19.28 -8.37
C GLU A 27 8.51 19.32 -8.25
N THR A 28 9.18 18.21 -8.51
CA THR A 28 10.64 18.10 -8.34
C THR A 28 11.42 18.79 -9.45
N ARG A 29 10.96 18.72 -10.71
CA ARG A 29 11.66 19.33 -11.84
C ARG A 29 11.34 20.80 -12.03
N LEU A 30 10.09 21.19 -11.81
CA LEU A 30 9.64 22.56 -12.09
C LEU A 30 9.64 23.46 -10.86
N HIS A 31 9.80 22.87 -9.66
CA HIS A 31 9.73 23.56 -8.37
C HIS A 31 8.40 24.34 -8.21
N VAL A 32 7.31 23.65 -8.49
CA VAL A 32 5.93 24.14 -8.44
C VAL A 32 5.15 23.41 -7.37
N GLU A 33 4.03 23.99 -6.94
CA GLU A 33 3.02 23.30 -6.14
C GLU A 33 1.96 22.73 -7.09
N VAL A 34 1.57 21.48 -6.92
CA VAL A 34 0.50 20.86 -7.71
C VAL A 34 -0.76 20.71 -6.87
N THR A 35 -1.87 21.25 -7.36
CA THR A 35 -3.20 21.00 -6.79
C THR A 35 -3.92 19.97 -7.64
N VAL A 36 -4.44 18.91 -7.04
CA VAL A 36 -5.10 17.82 -7.74
C VAL A 36 -6.61 17.91 -7.56
N ILE A 37 -7.35 17.76 -8.65
CA ILE A 37 -8.80 17.51 -8.67
C ILE A 37 -9.08 16.24 -9.46
N LYS A 38 -10.24 15.62 -9.24
CA LYS A 38 -10.70 14.48 -10.04
C LYS A 38 -11.41 14.96 -11.30
N ILE A 39 -11.30 14.17 -12.36
CA ILE A 39 -11.88 14.48 -13.68
C ILE A 39 -13.40 14.67 -13.67
N ASP A 40 -14.08 14.14 -12.66
CA ASP A 40 -15.52 14.17 -12.43
C ASP A 40 -15.94 15.03 -11.22
N ASP A 41 -15.02 15.80 -10.63
CA ASP A 41 -15.36 16.78 -9.61
C ASP A 41 -16.32 17.83 -10.16
N HIS A 42 -17.30 18.22 -9.34
CA HIS A 42 -18.27 19.25 -9.74
C HIS A 42 -17.74 20.65 -9.41
N ILE A 43 -17.59 21.50 -10.44
CA ILE A 43 -17.13 22.88 -10.33
C ILE A 43 -18.11 23.78 -11.08
N ASP A 44 -18.78 24.69 -10.36
CA ASP A 44 -19.83 25.56 -10.95
C ASP A 44 -19.28 26.54 -12.00
N ASP A 45 -18.19 27.24 -11.68
CA ASP A 45 -17.50 28.17 -12.58
C ASP A 45 -16.04 27.75 -12.73
N PHE A 46 -15.81 26.85 -13.70
CA PHE A 46 -14.49 26.28 -13.97
C PHE A 46 -13.48 27.36 -14.41
N ALA A 47 -13.89 28.34 -15.21
CA ALA A 47 -13.01 29.42 -15.65
C ALA A 47 -12.51 30.28 -14.48
N THR A 48 -13.40 30.65 -13.54
CA THR A 48 -12.99 31.37 -12.34
C THR A 48 -12.13 30.52 -11.42
N PHE A 49 -12.43 29.22 -11.28
CA PHE A 49 -11.63 28.27 -10.51
C PHE A 49 -10.18 28.18 -11.03
N LEU A 50 -9.96 28.33 -12.35
CA LEU A 50 -8.64 28.25 -12.96
C LEU A 50 -7.72 29.45 -12.69
N LYS A 51 -8.26 30.64 -12.37
CA LYS A 51 -7.51 31.91 -12.22
C LYS A 51 -6.25 31.84 -11.33
N PRO A 52 -6.23 31.10 -10.19
CA PRO A 52 -5.05 31.00 -9.34
C PRO A 52 -3.88 30.23 -9.99
N PHE A 53 -4.14 29.39 -10.99
CA PHE A 53 -3.15 28.48 -11.55
C PHE A 53 -2.33 29.10 -12.68
N ALA A 54 -1.10 28.63 -12.85
CA ALA A 54 -0.21 29.05 -13.92
C ALA A 54 -0.35 28.21 -15.19
N ALA A 55 -0.76 26.96 -15.04
CA ALA A 55 -0.99 26.00 -16.10
C ALA A 55 -1.90 24.87 -15.58
N VAL A 56 -2.40 24.06 -16.51
CA VAL A 56 -3.15 22.84 -16.22
C VAL A 56 -2.43 21.64 -16.82
N ALA A 57 -2.33 20.55 -16.06
CA ALA A 57 -1.96 19.23 -16.55
C ALA A 57 -3.22 18.35 -16.59
N ALA A 58 -3.65 17.99 -17.80
CA ALA A 58 -4.74 17.04 -18.01
C ALA A 58 -4.14 15.63 -18.00
N GLY A 59 -4.36 14.91 -16.90
CA GLY A 59 -3.68 13.65 -16.60
C GLY A 59 -4.05 12.48 -17.53
N PRO A 60 -3.29 11.37 -17.43
CA PRO A 60 -3.67 10.11 -18.04
C PRO A 60 -4.87 9.49 -17.31
N GLY A 61 -5.48 8.48 -17.92
CA GLY A 61 -6.60 7.72 -17.36
C GLY A 61 -6.98 6.54 -18.25
N PRO A 62 -7.69 5.53 -17.70
CA PRO A 62 -8.34 4.52 -18.52
C PRO A 62 -9.53 5.11 -19.28
N GLY A 63 -10.00 4.38 -20.30
CA GLY A 63 -11.23 4.70 -21.03
C GLY A 63 -10.99 5.27 -22.42
N ASP A 64 -12.05 5.87 -22.98
CA ASP A 64 -12.10 6.29 -24.36
C ASP A 64 -12.52 7.77 -24.46
N PRO A 65 -11.72 8.65 -25.09
CA PRO A 65 -12.06 10.07 -25.25
C PRO A 65 -13.38 10.34 -26.00
N ARG A 66 -13.90 9.35 -26.74
CA ARG A 66 -15.20 9.42 -27.42
C ARG A 66 -16.38 9.27 -26.46
N ASN A 67 -16.15 8.73 -25.28
CA ASN A 67 -17.14 8.58 -24.23
C ASN A 67 -17.10 9.80 -23.30
N LEU A 68 -18.21 10.53 -23.23
CA LEU A 68 -18.30 11.77 -22.45
C LEU A 68 -18.05 11.57 -20.94
N LYS A 69 -18.31 10.37 -20.42
CA LYS A 69 -18.05 10.06 -19.01
C LYS A 69 -16.56 9.93 -18.70
N ASP A 70 -15.76 9.50 -19.67
CA ASP A 70 -14.33 9.24 -19.47
C ASP A 70 -13.51 10.53 -19.57
N VAL A 71 -14.05 11.59 -20.18
CA VAL A 71 -13.35 12.87 -20.38
C VAL A 71 -13.75 13.98 -19.40
N GLY A 72 -14.90 13.88 -18.72
CA GLY A 72 -15.34 14.82 -17.68
C GLY A 72 -14.95 16.30 -17.91
N LEU A 73 -14.23 16.88 -16.95
CA LEU A 73 -13.75 18.28 -16.95
C LEU A 73 -12.79 18.63 -18.11
N PHE A 74 -12.17 17.65 -18.79
CA PHE A 74 -11.38 17.96 -19.98
C PHE A 74 -12.22 18.66 -21.07
N ARG A 75 -13.52 18.36 -21.14
CA ARG A 75 -14.42 19.00 -22.10
C ARG A 75 -14.50 20.51 -21.88
N GLU A 76 -14.67 20.91 -20.62
CA GLU A 76 -14.74 22.32 -20.24
C GLU A 76 -13.39 23.00 -20.50
N LEU A 77 -12.29 22.31 -20.18
CA LEU A 77 -10.93 22.78 -20.41
C LEU A 77 -10.64 23.15 -21.87
N TRP A 78 -11.05 22.32 -22.83
CA TRP A 78 -10.80 22.57 -24.26
C TRP A 78 -11.72 23.65 -24.84
N GLN A 79 -12.86 23.91 -24.19
CA GLN A 79 -13.89 24.86 -24.62
C GLN A 79 -13.72 26.26 -24.02
N LEU A 80 -12.71 26.48 -23.17
CA LEU A 80 -12.44 27.80 -22.59
C LEU A 80 -12.26 28.89 -23.67
N ASP A 81 -12.85 30.05 -23.37
CA ASP A 81 -12.73 31.28 -24.15
C ASP A 81 -11.29 31.82 -24.09
N GLU A 82 -10.87 32.53 -25.13
CA GLU A 82 -9.48 33.01 -25.29
C GLU A 82 -8.95 33.82 -24.09
N HIS A 83 -9.84 34.48 -23.35
CA HIS A 83 -9.50 35.28 -22.17
C HIS A 83 -9.22 34.44 -20.91
N ASP A 84 -9.79 33.24 -20.82
CA ASP A 84 -9.69 32.35 -19.66
C ASP A 84 -8.73 31.16 -19.91
N VAL A 85 -8.21 31.04 -21.12
CA VAL A 85 -7.29 29.96 -21.52
C VAL A 85 -5.95 30.06 -20.79
N LEU A 86 -5.60 28.97 -20.11
CA LEU A 86 -4.27 28.72 -19.54
C LEU A 86 -3.44 27.79 -20.44
N PRO A 87 -2.10 27.79 -20.31
CA PRO A 87 -1.27 26.73 -20.88
C PRO A 87 -1.70 25.36 -20.35
N VAL A 88 -1.85 24.38 -21.26
CA VAL A 88 -2.25 23.02 -20.90
C VAL A 88 -1.26 21.99 -21.44
N LEU A 89 -0.98 20.96 -20.64
CA LEU A 89 -0.34 19.72 -21.07
C LEU A 89 -1.32 18.55 -20.89
N GLY A 90 -1.78 17.96 -22.00
CA GLY A 90 -2.53 16.72 -22.00
C GLY A 90 -1.61 15.50 -22.05
N ILE A 91 -1.80 14.52 -21.18
CA ILE A 91 -0.98 13.31 -21.12
C ILE A 91 -1.87 12.09 -21.35
N CYS A 92 -1.49 11.20 -22.27
CA CYS A 92 -2.25 10.00 -22.66
C CYS A 92 -3.73 10.33 -22.94
N LEU A 93 -4.68 9.99 -22.05
CA LEU A 93 -6.09 10.33 -22.20
C LEU A 93 -6.33 11.85 -22.36
N GLY A 94 -5.60 12.70 -21.63
CA GLY A 94 -5.65 14.15 -21.81
C GLY A 94 -5.20 14.59 -23.21
N PHE A 95 -4.17 13.95 -23.77
CA PHE A 95 -3.73 14.18 -25.16
C PHE A 95 -4.77 13.68 -26.18
N GLN A 96 -5.33 12.49 -25.97
CA GLN A 96 -6.33 11.91 -26.84
C GLN A 96 -7.62 12.74 -26.85
N SER A 97 -8.03 13.23 -25.67
CA SER A 97 -9.16 14.15 -25.50
C SER A 97 -8.93 15.47 -26.23
N LEU A 98 -7.73 16.06 -26.10
CA LEU A 98 -7.33 17.25 -26.86
C LEU A 98 -7.46 17.02 -28.36
N VAL A 99 -6.86 15.94 -28.88
CA VAL A 99 -6.91 15.66 -30.33
C VAL A 99 -8.35 15.47 -30.80
N HIS A 100 -9.16 14.75 -30.02
CA HIS A 100 -10.57 14.53 -30.34
C HIS A 100 -11.39 15.83 -30.35
N ALA A 101 -11.15 16.72 -29.39
CA ALA A 101 -11.85 18.01 -29.29
C ALA A 101 -11.59 18.92 -30.49
N PHE A 102 -10.46 18.78 -31.17
CA PHE A 102 -10.06 19.59 -32.33
C PHE A 102 -10.09 18.78 -33.65
N GLY A 103 -11.07 17.89 -33.79
CA GLY A 103 -11.43 17.24 -35.06
C GLY A 103 -10.66 15.95 -35.39
N GLY A 104 -9.70 15.56 -34.55
CA GLY A 104 -9.00 14.30 -34.69
C GLY A 104 -9.87 13.08 -34.38
N THR A 105 -9.47 11.93 -34.91
CA THR A 105 -10.14 10.65 -34.68
C THR A 105 -9.31 9.77 -33.76
N ILE A 106 -9.98 8.87 -33.04
CA ILE A 106 -9.35 7.95 -32.09
C ILE A 106 -9.58 6.52 -32.56
N GLN A 107 -8.50 5.77 -32.70
CA GLN A 107 -8.49 4.42 -33.25
C GLN A 107 -7.77 3.45 -32.31
N ARG A 108 -8.09 2.16 -32.43
CA ARG A 108 -7.39 1.12 -31.67
C ARG A 108 -6.09 0.77 -32.37
N LEU A 109 -5.02 0.62 -31.59
CA LEU A 109 -3.80 0.02 -32.09
C LEU A 109 -4.03 -1.46 -32.43
N PRO A 110 -3.37 -1.99 -33.48
CA PRO A 110 -3.34 -3.43 -33.73
C PRO A 110 -2.79 -4.20 -32.53
N GLU A 111 -1.76 -3.65 -31.89
CA GLU A 111 -1.12 -4.20 -30.69
C GLU A 111 -1.02 -3.09 -29.62
N PRO A 112 -1.64 -3.27 -28.44
CA PRO A 112 -1.50 -2.34 -27.32
C PRO A 112 -0.04 -2.19 -26.86
N ARG A 113 0.34 -0.96 -26.52
CA ARG A 113 1.69 -0.61 -26.07
C ARG A 113 1.65 -0.29 -24.59
N HIS A 114 1.68 -1.32 -23.75
CA HIS A 114 1.63 -1.19 -22.29
C HIS A 114 2.95 -1.65 -21.68
N GLY A 115 3.68 -0.74 -21.05
CA GLY A 115 4.99 -1.03 -20.43
C GLY A 115 6.09 -1.29 -21.46
N VAL A 116 5.93 -0.79 -22.68
CA VAL A 116 6.90 -1.00 -23.77
C VAL A 116 7.71 0.26 -23.99
N LEU A 117 9.03 0.10 -24.05
CA LEU A 117 9.99 1.15 -24.36
C LEU A 117 10.12 1.31 -25.87
N ARG A 118 10.00 2.55 -26.37
CA ARG A 118 9.97 2.87 -27.81
C ARG A 118 10.73 4.16 -28.09
N ASN A 119 11.32 4.23 -29.28
CA ASN A 119 11.93 5.47 -29.76
C ASN A 119 10.87 6.34 -30.46
N VAL A 120 10.75 7.59 -30.02
CA VAL A 120 9.84 8.59 -30.57
C VAL A 120 10.67 9.66 -31.27
N ALA A 121 10.41 9.84 -32.56
CA ALA A 121 11.04 10.88 -33.38
C ALA A 121 10.26 12.20 -33.26
N SER A 122 10.98 13.32 -33.30
CA SER A 122 10.42 14.67 -33.23
C SER A 122 11.12 15.61 -34.22
N HIS A 123 10.45 16.70 -34.59
CA HIS A 123 11.02 17.75 -35.44
C HIS A 123 12.04 18.64 -34.70
N GLY A 124 12.19 18.47 -33.37
CA GLY A 124 13.15 19.22 -32.55
C GLY A 124 12.76 20.69 -32.29
N GLU A 125 11.47 21.01 -32.43
CA GLU A 125 10.91 22.35 -32.27
C GLU A 125 9.88 22.39 -31.14
N SER A 126 9.42 23.60 -30.76
CA SER A 126 8.40 23.78 -29.71
C SER A 126 8.84 23.18 -28.37
N ILE A 127 8.00 22.37 -27.72
CA ILE A 127 8.34 21.69 -26.47
C ILE A 127 9.42 20.60 -26.64
N PHE A 128 9.76 20.24 -27.88
CA PHE A 128 10.85 19.32 -28.22
C PHE A 128 12.14 20.06 -28.64
N ASP A 129 12.30 21.34 -28.31
CA ASP A 129 13.48 22.13 -28.69
C ASP A 129 14.82 21.40 -28.36
N GLY A 130 15.54 21.04 -29.41
CA GLY A 130 16.81 20.28 -29.33
C GLY A 130 16.67 18.81 -28.90
N VAL A 131 15.49 18.20 -29.03
CA VAL A 131 15.21 16.77 -28.76
C VAL A 131 14.61 16.13 -30.02
N HIS A 132 15.45 15.54 -30.87
CA HIS A 132 15.00 14.94 -32.14
C HIS A 132 14.54 13.47 -32.03
N GLN A 133 15.04 12.77 -31.02
CA GLN A 133 14.64 11.41 -30.68
C GLN A 133 14.59 11.29 -29.17
N VAL A 134 13.63 10.51 -28.67
CA VAL A 134 13.48 10.24 -27.25
C VAL A 134 12.99 8.81 -27.03
N GLU A 135 13.72 8.06 -26.19
CA GLU A 135 13.30 6.75 -25.75
C GLU A 135 12.34 6.85 -24.55
N THR A 136 11.10 6.39 -24.71
CA THR A 136 10.05 6.58 -23.71
C THR A 136 9.09 5.41 -23.63
N VAL A 137 8.54 5.22 -22.44
CA VAL A 137 7.56 4.18 -22.15
C VAL A 137 6.18 4.61 -22.60
N GLN A 138 5.46 3.66 -23.20
CA GLN A 138 4.08 3.86 -23.65
C GLN A 138 3.13 2.98 -22.82
N TYR A 139 1.96 3.55 -22.50
CA TYR A 139 0.83 2.90 -21.81
C TYR A 139 -0.50 3.22 -22.52
N HIS A 140 -0.62 2.86 -23.80
CA HIS A 140 -1.86 3.09 -24.54
C HIS A 140 -2.26 1.96 -25.48
N SER A 141 -3.58 1.76 -25.57
CA SER A 141 -4.23 0.88 -26.56
C SER A 141 -4.91 1.65 -27.69
N LEU A 142 -5.22 2.92 -27.43
CA LEU A 142 -5.85 3.83 -28.37
C LEU A 142 -4.80 4.83 -28.86
N HIS A 143 -4.90 5.23 -30.11
CA HIS A 143 -4.06 6.28 -30.67
C HIS A 143 -4.87 7.33 -31.42
N ALA A 144 -4.30 8.53 -31.44
CA ALA A 144 -4.83 9.67 -32.15
C ALA A 144 -4.47 9.64 -33.64
N CYS A 145 -5.40 10.08 -34.47
CA CYS A 145 -5.30 10.17 -35.92
C CYS A 145 -5.75 11.53 -36.42
N LEU A 146 -4.86 12.24 -37.12
CA LEU A 146 -5.16 13.54 -37.72
C LEU A 146 -5.66 13.43 -39.17
N GLY A 147 -5.89 12.23 -39.69
CA GLY A 147 -6.48 12.05 -41.03
C GLY A 147 -5.54 12.33 -42.21
N TYR A 148 -4.22 12.13 -42.06
CA TYR A 148 -3.29 12.14 -43.21
C TYR A 148 -3.61 11.03 -44.22
N ASP A 149 -3.28 11.26 -45.48
CA ASP A 149 -3.28 10.22 -46.51
C ASP A 149 -2.35 9.07 -46.09
N ARG A 150 -2.73 7.84 -46.42
CA ARG A 150 -1.90 6.66 -46.19
C ARG A 150 -0.54 6.77 -46.88
N ASN A 151 -0.49 7.45 -48.02
CA ASN A 151 0.70 7.66 -48.82
C ASN A 151 1.41 8.99 -48.51
N ALA A 152 1.05 9.69 -47.44
CA ALA A 152 1.74 10.93 -47.07
C ALA A 152 3.24 10.69 -46.84
N GLU A 153 4.09 11.56 -47.38
CA GLU A 153 5.53 11.52 -47.15
C GLU A 153 5.87 11.90 -45.71
N HIS A 154 7.03 11.47 -45.20
CA HIS A 154 7.44 11.81 -43.82
C HIS A 154 7.48 13.32 -43.55
N GLU A 155 7.83 14.13 -44.55
CA GLU A 155 7.90 15.60 -44.41
C GLU A 155 6.52 16.23 -44.21
N ASP A 156 5.45 15.63 -44.72
CA ASP A 156 4.09 16.15 -44.60
C ASP A 156 3.48 15.87 -43.22
N LEU A 157 4.01 14.87 -42.50
CA LEU A 157 3.57 14.53 -41.15
C LEU A 157 3.93 15.57 -40.08
N TRP A 158 4.76 16.55 -40.41
CA TRP A 158 5.16 17.63 -39.50
C TRP A 158 4.37 18.93 -39.74
N LYS A 159 3.31 18.88 -40.55
CA LYS A 159 2.45 20.02 -40.89
C LYS A 159 1.00 19.67 -40.55
N PRO A 160 0.12 20.62 -40.21
CA PRO A 160 -1.28 20.33 -39.92
C PRO A 160 -1.97 19.63 -41.10
N SER A 161 -2.85 18.68 -40.79
CA SER A 161 -3.65 18.01 -41.83
C SER A 161 -4.83 18.87 -42.25
N SER A 162 -5.43 18.54 -43.40
CA SER A 162 -6.68 19.19 -43.83
C SER A 162 -7.86 18.89 -42.91
N ALA A 163 -7.85 17.73 -42.22
CA ALA A 163 -8.91 17.34 -41.30
C ALA A 163 -8.77 18.00 -39.91
N CYS A 164 -7.54 18.33 -39.50
CA CYS A 164 -7.23 18.92 -38.20
C CYS A 164 -6.29 20.13 -38.36
N PRO A 165 -6.78 21.25 -38.94
CA PRO A 165 -5.93 22.41 -39.23
C PRO A 165 -5.39 23.11 -37.98
N ASP A 166 -6.07 22.93 -36.83
CA ASP A 166 -5.70 23.57 -35.56
C ASP A 166 -4.66 22.78 -34.76
N LEU A 167 -4.25 21.59 -35.22
CA LEU A 167 -3.30 20.73 -34.54
C LEU A 167 -2.02 20.56 -35.35
N MET A 168 -0.91 21.00 -34.77
CA MET A 168 0.44 20.77 -35.27
C MET A 168 1.01 19.48 -34.65
N PRO A 169 1.35 18.46 -35.46
CA PRO A 169 2.06 17.28 -34.96
C PRO A 169 3.48 17.65 -34.53
N LEU A 170 3.92 17.12 -33.39
CA LEU A 170 5.25 17.38 -32.84
C LEU A 170 6.14 16.13 -32.76
N ALA A 171 5.54 14.94 -32.65
CA ALA A 171 6.30 13.71 -32.51
C ALA A 171 5.53 12.48 -33.02
N TRP A 172 6.27 11.48 -33.48
CA TRP A 172 5.75 10.23 -34.06
C TRP A 172 6.61 9.03 -33.64
N ASP A 173 5.97 7.87 -33.49
CA ASP A 173 6.62 6.55 -33.41
C ASP A 173 6.45 5.85 -34.76
N PHE A 174 7.57 5.57 -35.42
CA PHE A 174 7.64 4.98 -36.77
C PHE A 174 7.99 3.48 -36.77
N ASP A 175 8.14 2.86 -35.61
CA ASP A 175 8.73 1.52 -35.51
C ASP A 175 7.81 0.39 -36.05
N PHE A 176 6.62 0.70 -36.58
CA PHE A 176 5.80 -0.26 -37.33
C PHE A 176 6.31 -0.49 -38.77
N ASP A 177 7.21 0.35 -39.29
CA ASP A 177 7.78 0.18 -40.63
C ASP A 177 8.72 -1.05 -40.75
N ASN A 178 9.11 -1.65 -39.63
CA ASN A 178 10.01 -2.81 -39.58
C ASN A 178 9.29 -4.18 -39.48
N ILE A 179 7.94 -4.22 -39.48
CA ILE A 179 7.22 -5.50 -39.53
C ILE A 179 7.22 -6.02 -40.97
N GLN A 180 7.91 -7.13 -41.22
CA GLN A 180 7.88 -7.78 -42.53
C GLN A 180 6.44 -8.11 -42.91
N VAL A 181 6.00 -7.57 -44.05
CA VAL A 181 4.71 -7.83 -44.70
C VAL A 181 4.68 -9.29 -45.17
N GLY A 182 4.52 -10.22 -44.24
CA GLY A 182 4.49 -11.66 -44.49
C GLY A 182 3.15 -12.34 -44.17
N ASP A 183 2.33 -11.75 -43.29
CA ASP A 183 1.16 -12.47 -42.72
C ASP A 183 -0.14 -11.65 -42.63
N VAL A 184 -0.22 -10.47 -43.26
CA VAL A 184 -1.47 -9.70 -43.30
C VAL A 184 -2.18 -9.94 -44.62
N THR A 185 -3.28 -10.71 -44.57
CA THR A 185 -4.21 -10.85 -45.70
C THR A 185 -4.78 -9.47 -46.04
N SER A 186 -4.77 -9.17 -47.33
CA SER A 186 -4.90 -7.84 -47.95
C SER A 186 -6.31 -7.22 -47.92
N GLU A 187 -7.11 -7.43 -46.87
CA GLU A 187 -8.52 -6.95 -46.83
C GLU A 187 -8.97 -6.31 -45.51
N THR A 188 -8.07 -5.83 -44.65
CA THR A 188 -8.48 -5.02 -43.49
C THR A 188 -8.25 -3.52 -43.74
N SER A 189 -9.35 -2.78 -43.83
CA SER A 189 -9.41 -1.36 -44.14
C SER A 189 -9.07 -0.46 -42.94
N PHE A 190 -8.05 -0.83 -42.14
CA PHE A 190 -7.57 -0.02 -41.00
C PHE A 190 -6.44 0.93 -41.43
N GLY A 191 -6.31 2.05 -40.71
CA GLY A 191 -5.52 3.24 -41.04
C GLY A 191 -4.05 3.02 -41.41
N THR A 192 -3.41 4.10 -41.85
CA THR A 192 -2.05 4.15 -42.40
C THR A 192 -1.07 3.23 -41.66
N PRO A 193 -0.44 2.24 -42.33
CA PRO A 193 0.55 1.38 -41.68
C PRO A 193 1.76 2.22 -41.24
N GLY A 194 2.38 1.86 -40.11
CA GLY A 194 3.74 2.33 -39.78
C GLY A 194 3.89 3.35 -38.66
N ARG A 195 2.87 4.18 -38.37
CA ARG A 195 3.09 5.47 -37.70
C ARG A 195 2.03 5.80 -36.65
N VAL A 196 2.48 6.12 -35.44
CA VAL A 196 1.63 6.49 -34.30
C VAL A 196 1.96 7.90 -33.85
N LEU A 197 0.95 8.77 -33.79
CA LEU A 197 1.12 10.15 -33.33
C LEU A 197 1.41 10.18 -31.82
N MET A 198 2.50 10.81 -31.43
CA MET A 198 2.99 10.82 -30.06
C MET A 198 2.91 12.17 -29.37
N ALA A 199 2.82 13.27 -30.13
CA ALA A 199 2.62 14.59 -29.56
C ALA A 199 1.98 15.57 -30.54
N VAL A 200 1.25 16.54 -30.00
CA VAL A 200 0.69 17.68 -30.75
C VAL A 200 0.84 18.97 -29.97
N GLN A 201 0.74 20.08 -30.69
CA GLN A 201 0.46 21.41 -30.15
C GLN A 201 -0.71 22.04 -30.92
N HIS A 202 -1.56 22.77 -30.22
CA HIS A 202 -2.58 23.59 -30.86
C HIS A 202 -1.95 24.83 -31.50
N VAL A 203 -2.36 25.20 -32.73
CA VAL A 203 -1.74 26.27 -33.53
C VAL A 203 -1.87 27.65 -32.88
N SER A 204 -3.04 28.01 -32.36
CA SER A 204 -3.28 29.31 -31.69
C SER A 204 -3.34 29.26 -30.15
N LYS A 205 -3.92 28.22 -29.56
CA LYS A 205 -4.03 28.06 -28.10
C LYS A 205 -2.76 27.44 -27.50
N PRO A 206 -2.38 27.76 -26.24
CA PRO A 206 -1.20 27.21 -25.56
C PRO A 206 -1.43 25.77 -25.07
N PHE A 207 -2.03 24.92 -25.91
CA PHE A 207 -2.34 23.53 -25.59
C PHE A 207 -1.32 22.61 -26.24
N TYR A 208 -0.81 21.69 -25.45
CA TYR A 208 0.16 20.69 -25.84
C TYR A 208 -0.35 19.33 -25.39
N GLY A 209 0.03 18.27 -26.08
CA GLY A 209 -0.23 16.93 -25.57
C GLY A 209 0.84 15.92 -25.95
N LEU A 210 1.02 14.93 -25.07
CA LEU A 210 1.96 13.82 -25.16
C LEU A 210 1.23 12.50 -24.95
N GLN A 211 1.49 11.52 -25.81
CA GLN A 211 0.91 10.17 -25.71
C GLN A 211 1.73 9.21 -24.82
N PHE A 212 2.98 9.55 -24.53
CA PHE A 212 3.91 8.73 -23.75
C PHE A 212 4.08 9.25 -22.31
N HIS A 213 4.74 8.44 -21.48
CA HIS A 213 4.87 8.67 -20.04
C HIS A 213 6.30 9.04 -19.66
N ALA A 214 6.56 10.35 -19.60
CA ALA A 214 7.87 10.91 -19.27
C ALA A 214 8.32 10.64 -17.82
N GLU A 215 7.38 10.30 -16.94
CA GLU A 215 7.58 10.00 -15.52
C GLU A 215 7.95 8.55 -15.23
N SER A 216 7.74 7.65 -16.20
CA SER A 216 8.07 6.23 -16.05
C SER A 216 9.56 6.06 -15.77
N ILE A 217 9.90 5.12 -14.89
CA ILE A 217 11.29 4.91 -14.47
C ILE A 217 12.23 4.49 -15.61
N CYS A 218 11.70 3.96 -16.71
CA CYS A 218 12.47 3.57 -17.89
C CYS A 218 12.49 4.64 -19.00
N SER A 219 11.75 5.74 -18.89
CA SER A 219 11.84 6.83 -19.86
C SER A 219 13.15 7.61 -19.66
N GLU A 220 13.82 7.99 -20.76
CA GLU A 220 15.10 8.68 -20.68
C GLU A 220 14.95 10.16 -20.24
N GLU A 221 16.07 10.79 -19.88
CA GLU A 221 16.11 12.18 -19.38
C GLU A 221 15.54 13.21 -20.37
N ASN A 222 15.70 12.98 -21.69
CA ASN A 222 15.13 13.88 -22.70
C ASN A 222 13.60 13.93 -22.63
N ALA A 223 12.93 12.86 -22.19
CA ALA A 223 11.47 12.87 -21.98
C ALA A 223 11.08 13.89 -20.91
N GLN A 224 11.89 14.03 -19.86
CA GLN A 224 11.68 14.99 -18.78
C GLN A 224 12.05 16.42 -19.22
N LYS A 225 13.06 16.59 -20.08
CA LYS A 225 13.42 17.90 -20.67
C LYS A 225 12.27 18.52 -21.47
N ILE A 226 11.41 17.70 -22.09
CA ILE A 226 10.20 18.18 -22.78
C ILE A 226 9.26 18.88 -21.80
N ILE A 227 9.12 18.35 -20.57
CA ILE A 227 8.30 18.95 -19.51
C ILE A 227 8.89 20.29 -19.05
N ASP A 228 10.22 20.39 -18.91
CA ASP A 228 10.90 21.66 -18.60
C ASP A 228 10.63 22.72 -19.69
N THR A 229 10.70 22.31 -20.96
CA THR A 229 10.54 23.20 -22.11
C THR A 229 9.08 23.66 -22.24
N TRP A 230 8.12 22.76 -22.00
CA TRP A 230 6.71 23.10 -21.87
C TRP A 230 6.49 24.14 -20.76
N TRP A 231 7.04 23.91 -19.57
CA TRP A 231 6.89 24.84 -18.45
C TRP A 231 7.49 26.22 -18.73
N ALA A 232 8.67 26.26 -19.34
CA ALA A 232 9.29 27.51 -19.78
C ALA A 232 8.40 28.27 -20.79
N THR A 233 7.68 27.55 -21.64
CA THR A 233 6.74 28.10 -22.62
C THR A 233 5.45 28.60 -21.94
N ALA A 234 4.89 27.82 -21.01
CA ALA A 234 3.73 28.20 -20.20
C ALA A 234 3.98 29.50 -19.41
N ARG A 235 5.16 29.63 -18.77
CA ARG A 235 5.54 30.85 -18.05
C ARG A 235 5.70 32.06 -18.96
N ARG A 236 6.19 31.87 -20.20
CA ARG A 236 6.30 32.93 -21.20
C ARG A 236 4.91 33.40 -21.65
N TRP A 237 3.99 32.46 -21.90
CA TRP A 237 2.60 32.76 -22.23
C TRP A 237 1.93 33.62 -21.15
N LYS A 238 2.00 33.19 -19.89
CA LYS A 238 1.38 33.94 -18.76
C LYS A 238 1.96 35.34 -18.59
N LYS A 239 3.26 35.54 -18.85
CA LYS A 239 3.88 36.88 -18.86
C LYS A 239 3.39 37.74 -20.03
N GLY A 240 3.16 37.14 -21.21
CA GLY A 240 2.66 37.82 -22.40
C GLY A 240 1.19 38.24 -22.29
N SER A 241 0.33 37.39 -21.71
CA SER A 241 -1.09 37.68 -21.49
C SER A 241 -1.33 38.76 -20.44
N ASN A 242 -0.40 38.94 -19.48
CA ASN A 242 -0.45 40.01 -18.47
C ASN A 242 -0.28 41.45 -19.02
N ASN A 243 -0.10 41.64 -20.35
CA ASN A 243 -0.18 42.96 -20.98
C ASN A 243 -1.62 43.42 -21.27
N VAL A 244 -2.63 42.60 -20.95
CA VAL A 244 -4.05 42.99 -20.97
C VAL A 244 -4.65 42.58 -19.62
N HIS A 245 -5.01 43.59 -18.82
CA HIS A 245 -5.54 43.57 -17.46
C HIS A 245 -4.51 43.66 -16.30
N PRO A 246 -4.55 44.76 -15.52
CA PRO A 246 -3.86 44.81 -14.23
C PRO A 246 -4.50 43.79 -13.28
N ALA A 247 -3.67 43.18 -12.43
CA ALA A 247 -4.11 42.34 -11.34
C ALA A 247 -5.29 42.98 -10.56
N PRO A 248 -6.30 42.20 -10.15
CA PRO A 248 -7.25 42.66 -9.15
C PRO A 248 -6.45 43.06 -7.91
N ASN A 249 -6.59 44.32 -7.56
CA ASN A 249 -6.03 44.89 -6.34
C ASN A 249 -6.77 44.23 -5.17
N PHE A 250 -6.20 43.19 -4.57
CA PHE A 250 -6.66 42.70 -3.27
C PHE A 250 -6.25 43.72 -2.21
N LYS A 251 -7.05 44.79 -2.12
CA LYS A 251 -7.11 45.66 -0.95
C LYS A 251 -8.40 45.36 -0.20
N HIS A 252 -8.20 44.87 1.02
CA HIS A 252 -9.11 44.82 2.17
C HIS A 252 -10.15 43.69 2.26
N LEU A 253 -9.74 42.62 2.96
CA LEU A 253 -10.39 42.21 4.22
C LEU A 253 -9.38 42.41 5.37
N GLU A 254 -9.08 43.68 5.62
CA GLU A 254 -8.66 44.18 6.94
C GLU A 254 -9.27 45.56 7.08
N THR A 255 -10.36 45.70 7.83
CA THR A 255 -10.57 46.94 8.58
C THR A 255 -11.53 46.70 9.73
N PHE A 256 -10.99 46.77 10.95
CA PHE A 256 -11.62 47.57 12.00
C PHE A 256 -10.54 48.26 12.82
N GLU A 257 -9.96 49.32 12.25
CA GLU A 257 -9.48 50.56 12.88
C GLU A 257 -9.16 51.51 11.71
N LYS A 258 -9.52 52.78 11.59
CA LYS A 258 -10.15 53.80 12.44
C LYS A 258 -10.63 54.92 11.49
N ALA A 259 -11.65 55.68 11.89
CA ALA A 259 -12.05 56.90 11.21
C ALA A 259 -11.45 58.15 11.90
N CYS A 260 -10.95 59.06 11.05
CA CYS A 260 -10.93 60.52 11.13
C CYS A 260 -10.03 61.28 12.15
N LEU A 261 -9.17 62.13 11.54
CA LEU A 261 -8.40 63.29 12.01
C LEU A 261 -9.32 64.45 12.52
N PRO A 262 -8.84 65.59 13.12
CA PRO A 262 -7.49 66.18 13.01
C PRO A 262 -6.85 66.91 14.22
N ASP A 263 -5.56 67.20 14.04
CA ASP A 263 -4.76 68.37 14.46
C ASP A 263 -4.36 68.72 15.91
N GLU A 264 -3.16 69.29 15.96
CA GLU A 264 -2.45 70.07 16.99
C GLU A 264 -1.42 69.39 17.94
N ASN A 265 -0.24 70.01 17.96
CA ASN A 265 0.99 69.77 18.71
C ASN A 265 1.08 70.86 19.83
N PRO A 266 2.12 70.93 20.69
CA PRO A 266 2.60 70.07 21.78
C PRO A 266 2.34 70.70 23.19
N LYS A 267 2.78 69.99 24.25
CA LYS A 267 3.09 70.46 25.64
C LYS A 267 1.98 70.32 26.71
N ALA A 268 2.25 69.50 27.73
CA ALA A 268 2.13 69.79 29.18
C ALA A 268 2.33 68.48 29.96
N ALA A 269 3.42 68.37 30.74
CA ALA A 269 3.41 68.46 32.22
C ALA A 269 3.19 67.07 32.88
N ALA A 270 4.21 66.39 33.39
CA ALA A 270 5.02 66.67 34.58
C ALA A 270 4.43 66.12 35.89
N GLN A 271 5.25 65.29 36.56
CA GLN A 271 5.46 65.16 38.00
C GLN A 271 4.39 64.50 38.90
N SER A 272 4.77 63.37 39.50
CA SER A 272 5.26 63.30 40.90
C SER A 272 5.63 61.83 41.21
N ARG A 273 6.89 61.41 41.32
CA ARG A 273 7.86 61.54 42.44
C ARG A 273 7.42 60.95 43.80
N LEU A 274 8.17 59.89 44.18
CA LEU A 274 8.87 59.64 45.46
C LEU A 274 8.00 59.07 46.62
N LEU A 275 8.47 58.21 47.54
CA LEU A 275 9.82 57.92 48.07
C LEU A 275 9.81 56.62 48.96
N GLU A 276 11.03 56.14 49.28
CA GLU A 276 11.50 55.32 50.45
C GLU A 276 11.27 53.80 50.46
N GLN A 277 12.27 52.88 50.47
CA GLN A 277 13.63 52.69 51.04
C GLN A 277 13.71 51.80 52.30
N ARG A 278 14.45 50.67 52.13
CA ARG A 278 15.47 50.04 53.04
C ARG A 278 14.97 49.37 54.34
N THR A 279 15.53 48.30 54.92
CA THR A 279 16.68 47.35 54.71
C THR A 279 16.59 46.25 55.80
N ILE A 280 17.36 45.15 55.67
CA ILE A 280 18.21 44.42 56.70
C ILE A 280 18.20 42.88 56.48
N HIS A 281 19.25 42.22 56.98
CA HIS A 281 20.09 41.12 56.46
C HIS A 281 20.05 39.84 57.34
N ASP A 282 20.77 38.79 56.88
CA ASP A 282 21.31 37.59 57.58
C ASP A 282 20.35 36.37 57.77
N ASP A 283 20.72 35.11 57.51
CA ASP A 283 21.98 34.41 57.84
C ASP A 283 22.29 33.11 57.00
N LEU A 284 23.52 32.60 57.15
CA LEU A 284 24.26 31.59 56.36
C LEU A 284 23.89 30.07 56.44
N ARG A 285 24.23 29.37 55.33
CA ARG A 285 25.01 28.09 55.20
C ARG A 285 24.41 26.67 55.38
N MET A 286 24.82 25.84 54.40
CA MET A 286 25.40 24.48 54.47
C MET A 286 24.54 23.22 54.26
N ALA A 287 25.08 22.36 53.37
CA ALA A 287 25.19 20.89 53.44
C ALA A 287 24.22 19.98 52.65
N LEU A 288 24.83 19.31 51.65
CA LEU A 288 24.83 17.86 51.37
C LEU A 288 23.58 17.16 50.78
N GLN A 289 23.92 16.25 49.85
CA GLN A 289 23.17 15.21 49.13
C GLN A 289 22.41 14.22 50.07
N PRO A 290 21.96 13.04 49.58
CA PRO A 290 20.77 12.74 48.80
C PRO A 290 19.79 11.85 49.61
N THR A 291 18.48 12.04 49.51
CA THR A 291 17.53 11.06 50.06
C THR A 291 16.84 10.30 48.95
N ASN A 292 17.42 9.13 48.65
CA ASN A 292 16.74 7.97 48.11
C ASN A 292 15.32 7.84 48.69
N ARG A 293 14.30 8.10 47.87
CA ARG A 293 13.03 7.40 47.96
C ARG A 293 12.69 6.86 46.59
N ARG A 294 13.01 5.57 46.39
CA ARG A 294 12.32 4.72 45.42
C ARG A 294 10.82 4.94 45.61
N MET A 295 10.20 5.68 44.70
CA MET A 295 8.76 5.56 44.47
C MET A 295 8.57 4.23 43.75
N ASP A 296 7.91 3.31 44.44
CA ASP A 296 7.48 2.00 43.96
C ASP A 296 6.76 2.15 42.61
N GLY A 297 7.36 1.65 41.53
CA GLY A 297 6.77 1.55 40.18
C GLY A 297 5.61 0.55 40.08
N ARG A 298 4.94 0.22 41.19
CA ARG A 298 3.93 -0.86 41.31
C ARG A 298 2.49 -0.46 40.94
N ARG A 299 2.26 0.70 40.33
CA ARG A 299 0.89 1.24 40.17
C ARG A 299 0.38 1.51 38.75
N LEU A 300 1.13 1.16 37.70
CA LEU A 300 0.77 1.52 36.31
C LEU A 300 0.17 0.36 35.47
N GLU A 301 0.16 -0.87 35.98
CA GLU A 301 -0.13 -2.10 35.20
C GLU A 301 -1.60 -2.36 34.82
N SER A 302 -2.52 -1.41 35.01
CA SER A 302 -3.92 -1.81 35.23
C SER A 302 -5.03 -1.16 34.43
N ASN A 303 -4.78 -0.18 33.56
CA ASN A 303 -5.90 0.55 32.96
C ASN A 303 -6.53 -0.19 31.76
N CYS A 304 -5.86 -0.43 30.63
CA CYS A 304 -6.54 -1.07 29.47
C CYS A 304 -7.20 -2.44 29.75
N ARG A 305 -6.60 -3.28 30.60
CA ARG A 305 -7.19 -4.59 31.00
C ARG A 305 -8.31 -4.46 32.03
N LYS A 306 -8.22 -3.53 33.00
CA LYS A 306 -9.32 -3.29 33.93
C LYS A 306 -10.44 -2.48 33.29
N ASP A 307 -10.15 -1.65 32.31
CA ASP A 307 -11.11 -0.88 31.52
C ASP A 307 -11.92 -1.87 30.66
N PHE A 308 -11.27 -2.80 29.95
CA PHE A 308 -11.97 -3.89 29.25
C PHE A 308 -12.78 -4.79 30.21
N ALA A 309 -12.19 -5.18 31.35
CA ALA A 309 -12.89 -5.97 32.38
C ALA A 309 -14.06 -5.23 33.07
N LYS A 310 -14.12 -3.89 32.95
CA LYS A 310 -15.22 -3.03 33.40
C LYS A 310 -16.17 -2.66 32.26
N GLY A 311 -16.05 -3.26 31.08
CA GLY A 311 -16.90 -2.97 29.91
C GLY A 311 -16.59 -1.65 29.21
N HIS A 312 -15.45 -1.02 29.50
CA HIS A 312 -15.00 0.21 28.86
C HIS A 312 -14.03 -0.12 27.72
N ASN A 313 -14.26 0.44 26.54
CA ASN A 313 -13.34 0.32 25.42
C ASN A 313 -12.00 1.00 25.80
N PRO A 314 -10.84 0.31 25.71
CA PRO A 314 -9.54 0.84 26.12
C PRO A 314 -9.16 2.15 25.43
N ILE A 315 -9.77 2.48 24.28
CA ILE A 315 -9.50 3.71 23.54
C ILE A 315 -10.50 4.85 23.87
N ASN A 316 -11.72 4.57 24.35
CA ASN A 316 -12.75 5.61 24.55
C ASN A 316 -12.60 6.41 25.87
N ASN A 317 -11.57 6.14 26.67
CA ASN A 317 -11.28 6.95 27.85
C ASN A 317 -10.34 8.07 27.43
N ALA A 318 -10.84 9.29 27.29
CA ALA A 318 -10.05 10.48 26.89
C ALA A 318 -8.78 10.69 27.75
N SER A 319 -8.79 10.18 28.99
CA SER A 319 -7.64 10.19 29.91
C SER A 319 -6.54 9.16 29.60
N CYS A 320 -6.79 8.15 28.75
CA CYS A 320 -5.82 7.10 28.39
C CYS A 320 -5.09 7.39 27.07
N ILE A 321 -5.69 8.16 26.15
CA ILE A 321 -5.08 8.53 24.87
C ILE A 321 -3.80 9.38 25.07
N HIS A 322 -3.69 10.10 26.19
CA HIS A 322 -2.60 11.03 26.49
C HIS A 322 -1.46 10.41 27.34
N ARG A 323 -1.50 9.12 27.66
CA ARG A 323 -0.42 8.46 28.44
C ARG A 323 0.29 7.40 27.61
N LYS A 324 1.47 7.76 27.06
CA LYS A 324 2.39 6.79 26.45
C LYS A 324 2.79 5.72 27.47
N HIS A 325 2.54 4.46 27.15
CA HIS A 325 3.02 3.33 27.93
C HIS A 325 4.50 3.10 27.63
N ILE A 326 5.38 3.57 28.52
CA ILE A 326 6.81 3.29 28.45
C ILE A 326 7.02 1.84 28.91
N ILE A 327 7.50 1.00 28.00
CA ILE A 327 7.75 -0.43 28.25
C ILE A 327 9.23 -0.74 27.98
N GLU A 328 9.85 -1.53 28.84
CA GLU A 328 11.18 -2.08 28.59
C GLU A 328 11.06 -3.47 27.97
N VAL A 329 11.79 -3.74 26.88
CA VAL A 329 11.85 -5.09 26.30
C VAL A 329 12.84 -5.93 27.10
N SER A 330 12.34 -6.89 27.86
CA SER A 330 13.20 -7.88 28.50
C SER A 330 13.58 -8.95 27.48
N THR A 331 14.88 -9.13 27.23
CA THR A 331 15.41 -10.06 26.23
C THR A 331 16.41 -11.05 26.85
N ARG A 332 16.34 -12.32 26.41
CA ARG A 332 17.40 -13.33 26.62
C ARG A 332 17.90 -13.82 25.28
N VAL A 333 19.22 -13.82 25.16
CA VAL A 333 19.93 -14.25 23.95
C VAL A 333 20.45 -15.66 24.16
N VAL A 334 20.14 -16.56 23.24
CA VAL A 334 20.55 -17.97 23.26
C VAL A 334 21.08 -18.34 21.87
N GLY A 335 22.08 -19.22 21.79
CA GLY A 335 22.53 -19.73 20.50
C GLY A 335 21.47 -20.61 19.84
N SER A 336 21.17 -20.37 18.56
CA SER A 336 20.16 -21.12 17.81
C SER A 336 20.70 -22.37 17.11
N ARG A 337 22.02 -22.63 17.20
CA ARG A 337 22.66 -23.74 16.49
C ARG A 337 21.98 -25.09 16.80
N GLY A 338 21.42 -25.71 15.76
CA GLY A 338 20.71 -26.99 15.84
C GLY A 338 19.19 -26.84 15.99
N TRP A 339 18.71 -25.70 16.46
CA TRP A 339 17.28 -25.41 16.53
C TRP A 339 16.71 -25.07 15.16
N THR A 340 15.54 -25.63 14.87
CA THR A 340 14.71 -25.27 13.71
C THR A 340 13.38 -24.72 14.20
N ILE A 341 12.69 -23.94 13.37
CA ILE A 341 11.36 -23.43 13.71
C ILE A 341 10.38 -24.56 14.03
N PRO A 342 10.31 -25.66 13.24
CA PRO A 342 9.52 -26.83 13.61
C PRO A 342 9.78 -27.32 15.03
N ARG A 343 11.07 -27.46 15.37
CA ARG A 343 11.48 -28.05 16.65
C ARG A 343 11.24 -27.13 17.84
N ILE A 344 11.40 -25.83 17.68
CA ILE A 344 11.07 -24.86 18.73
C ILE A 344 9.57 -24.91 19.03
N CYS A 345 8.74 -24.91 17.99
CA CYS A 345 7.28 -24.95 18.16
C CYS A 345 6.81 -26.26 18.81
N GLU A 346 7.42 -27.40 18.48
CA GLU A 346 7.15 -28.67 19.17
C GLU A 346 7.48 -28.63 20.67
N VAL A 347 8.68 -28.15 21.02
CA VAL A 347 9.14 -28.07 22.41
C VAL A 347 8.26 -27.12 23.23
N LEU A 348 7.78 -26.05 22.61
CA LEU A 348 6.90 -25.08 23.24
C LEU A 348 5.41 -25.45 23.17
N GLY A 349 5.05 -26.55 22.49
CA GLY A 349 3.66 -26.98 22.33
C GLY A 349 2.80 -26.07 21.46
N LEU A 350 3.41 -25.34 20.52
CA LEU A 350 2.75 -24.38 19.62
C LEU A 350 2.15 -25.02 18.36
N THR A 351 2.17 -26.35 18.27
CA THR A 351 1.70 -27.10 17.09
C THR A 351 0.19 -27.26 17.03
N LYS A 352 -0.53 -26.85 18.09
CA LYS A 352 -2.00 -26.97 18.19
C LYS A 352 -2.61 -25.67 18.70
N GLY A 353 -3.82 -25.38 18.23
CA GLY A 353 -4.59 -24.21 18.67
C GLY A 353 -4.18 -22.93 17.94
N ASN A 354 -4.30 -21.78 18.61
CA ASN A 354 -3.96 -20.50 18.01
C ASN A 354 -2.45 -20.28 18.04
N SER A 355 -1.86 -19.98 16.89
CA SER A 355 -0.43 -19.80 16.73
C SER A 355 -0.15 -18.92 15.51
N ILE A 356 0.87 -18.07 15.61
CA ILE A 356 1.34 -17.28 14.48
C ILE A 356 2.86 -17.38 14.39
N ILE A 357 3.33 -17.90 13.27
CA ILE A 357 4.75 -18.07 12.94
C ILE A 357 4.97 -17.43 11.58
N LEU A 358 5.87 -16.46 11.54
CA LEU A 358 6.39 -15.88 10.31
C LEU A 358 7.79 -16.45 10.11
N ASP A 359 7.98 -17.22 9.05
CA ASP A 359 9.16 -18.05 8.86
C ASP A 359 9.91 -17.63 7.59
N SER A 360 11.20 -17.46 7.72
CA SER A 360 12.11 -17.25 6.60
C SER A 360 13.02 -18.45 6.48
N GLU A 361 12.81 -19.25 5.45
CA GLU A 361 13.61 -20.44 5.21
C GLU A 361 14.66 -20.24 4.13
N ASN A 362 15.87 -20.72 4.42
CA ASN A 362 16.89 -21.09 3.43
C ASN A 362 17.27 -19.98 2.42
N HIS A 363 17.05 -18.72 2.77
CA HIS A 363 17.44 -17.56 1.98
C HIS A 363 18.31 -16.66 2.84
N ILE A 364 19.61 -16.96 2.85
CA ILE A 364 20.60 -16.07 3.46
C ILE A 364 21.15 -15.19 2.33
N LYS A 365 20.44 -14.11 2.03
CA LYS A 365 21.06 -12.87 1.53
C LYS A 365 20.92 -11.85 2.65
N GLU A 366 21.90 -10.97 2.81
CA GLU A 366 22.00 -10.03 3.94
C GLU A 366 20.71 -9.20 4.17
N ASP A 367 19.89 -8.97 3.13
CA ASP A 367 18.74 -8.06 3.18
C ASP A 367 17.34 -8.72 3.26
N VAL A 368 17.21 -10.03 2.99
CA VAL A 368 15.90 -10.71 2.89
C VAL A 368 15.95 -12.08 3.54
N GLY A 369 14.95 -12.40 4.36
CA GLY A 369 14.82 -13.71 4.98
C GLY A 369 15.77 -13.96 6.15
N ALA A 370 16.37 -12.91 6.72
CA ALA A 370 17.34 -13.01 7.81
C ALA A 370 16.73 -13.49 9.15
N HIS A 371 15.41 -13.36 9.32
CA HIS A 371 14.74 -13.60 10.60
C HIS A 371 13.48 -14.46 10.47
N SER A 372 13.28 -15.39 11.39
CA SER A 372 11.97 -16.02 11.64
C SER A 372 11.42 -15.55 12.99
N ILE A 373 10.11 -15.32 13.08
CA ILE A 373 9.43 -14.76 14.25
C ILE A 373 8.32 -15.70 14.70
N ILE A 374 8.35 -16.11 15.97
CA ILE A 374 7.30 -16.89 16.62
C ILE A 374 6.57 -15.98 17.61
N GLY A 375 5.28 -15.74 17.38
CA GLY A 375 4.42 -15.00 18.30
C GLY A 375 3.75 -15.94 19.30
N ILE A 376 3.95 -15.69 20.60
CA ILE A 376 3.35 -16.49 21.66
C ILE A 376 1.97 -15.93 22.01
N ILE A 377 0.94 -16.59 21.49
CA ILE A 377 -0.46 -16.22 21.74
C ILE A 377 -0.91 -16.82 23.07
N ARG A 378 -1.44 -15.96 23.94
CA ARG A 378 -1.99 -16.35 25.24
C ARG A 378 -3.52 -16.24 25.22
N PRO A 379 -4.24 -16.91 26.12
CA PRO A 379 -5.70 -16.70 26.27
C PRO A 379 -6.07 -15.24 26.52
N GLU A 380 -5.18 -14.48 27.17
CA GLU A 380 -5.35 -13.05 27.47
C GLU A 380 -4.82 -12.13 26.35
N SER A 381 -4.30 -12.67 25.23
CA SER A 381 -3.85 -11.85 24.10
C SER A 381 -5.04 -11.13 23.46
N LEU A 382 -4.92 -9.82 23.27
CA LEU A 382 -5.95 -9.01 22.64
C LEU A 382 -6.03 -9.33 21.14
N ARG A 383 -7.23 -9.58 20.63
CA ARG A 383 -7.49 -9.85 19.22
C ARG A 383 -8.33 -8.75 18.61
N PHE A 384 -8.10 -8.50 17.34
CA PHE A 384 -8.78 -7.52 16.51
C PHE A 384 -9.29 -8.24 15.28
N GLU A 385 -10.60 -8.24 15.09
CA GLU A 385 -11.28 -8.84 13.95
C GLU A 385 -12.13 -7.77 13.27
N TYR A 386 -12.11 -7.73 11.96
CA TYR A 386 -12.90 -6.79 11.18
C TYR A 386 -13.45 -7.47 9.93
N ASN A 387 -14.71 -7.15 9.62
CA ASN A 387 -15.41 -7.63 8.44
C ASN A 387 -15.76 -6.40 7.59
N VAL A 388 -15.42 -6.43 6.32
CA VAL A 388 -15.63 -5.32 5.39
C VAL A 388 -17.10 -4.90 5.36
N GLY A 389 -17.33 -3.59 5.30
CA GLY A 389 -18.66 -2.98 5.29
C GLY A 389 -19.45 -3.06 6.59
N THR A 390 -18.90 -3.59 7.69
CA THR A 390 -19.56 -3.47 9.02
C THR A 390 -19.35 -2.11 9.67
N PHE A 391 -18.26 -1.42 9.30
CA PHE A 391 -17.74 -0.25 10.03
C PHE A 391 -17.61 -0.51 11.55
N THR A 392 -17.45 -1.77 11.96
CA THR A 392 -17.36 -2.16 13.36
C THR A 392 -16.23 -3.18 13.52
N ALA A 393 -15.21 -2.85 14.30
CA ALA A 393 -14.16 -3.78 14.67
C ALA A 393 -14.54 -4.54 15.94
N ARG A 394 -14.37 -5.86 15.94
CA ARG A 394 -14.52 -6.70 17.12
C ARG A 394 -13.16 -6.84 17.80
N THR A 395 -13.11 -6.48 19.08
CA THR A 395 -11.95 -6.74 19.95
C THR A 395 -12.28 -7.82 20.96
N SER A 396 -11.36 -8.74 21.21
CA SER A 396 -11.58 -9.80 22.22
C SER A 396 -10.36 -10.10 23.07
N CYS A 397 -10.59 -10.39 24.35
CA CYS A 397 -9.58 -10.78 25.34
C CYS A 397 -10.28 -11.60 26.44
N ASN A 398 -9.73 -12.75 26.87
CA ASN A 398 -10.27 -13.55 27.97
C ASN A 398 -11.78 -13.84 27.88
N ARG A 399 -12.27 -14.23 26.68
CA ARG A 399 -13.70 -14.45 26.35
C ARG A 399 -14.59 -13.21 26.40
N GLN A 400 -14.10 -12.07 26.85
CA GLN A 400 -14.81 -10.81 26.72
C GLN A 400 -14.64 -10.29 25.29
N THR A 401 -15.71 -9.75 24.73
CA THR A 401 -15.74 -9.15 23.41
C THR A 401 -16.27 -7.73 23.56
N SER A 402 -15.65 -6.77 22.85
CA SER A 402 -16.17 -5.42 22.67
C SER A 402 -16.20 -5.08 21.19
N ASN A 403 -17.25 -4.39 20.76
CA ASN A 403 -17.33 -3.84 19.42
C ASN A 403 -16.90 -2.37 19.46
N VAL A 404 -16.16 -1.95 18.44
CA VAL A 404 -15.66 -0.59 18.28
C VAL A 404 -16.22 -0.05 16.99
N ASP A 405 -16.99 1.03 17.08
CA ASP A 405 -17.46 1.79 15.93
C ASP A 405 -16.25 2.45 15.24
N LEU A 406 -16.08 2.17 13.95
CA LEU A 406 -15.00 2.70 13.13
C LEU A 406 -15.35 4.04 12.48
N ALA A 407 -16.61 4.47 12.51
CA ALA A 407 -17.04 5.75 11.93
C ALA A 407 -16.37 6.96 12.61
N GLN A 408 -15.92 6.80 13.87
CA GLN A 408 -15.17 7.83 14.61
C GLN A 408 -13.68 7.93 14.22
N TYR A 409 -13.17 7.03 13.37
CA TYR A 409 -11.78 7.04 12.92
C TYR A 409 -11.72 7.33 11.42
N GLU A 410 -11.23 8.52 11.06
CA GLU A 410 -10.98 8.88 9.67
C GLU A 410 -9.88 7.97 9.09
N GLY A 411 -10.24 7.09 8.16
CA GLY A 411 -9.39 5.99 7.68
C GLY A 411 -9.74 4.60 8.25
N GLY A 412 -10.84 4.49 9.01
CA GLY A 412 -11.46 3.23 9.41
C GLY A 412 -10.57 2.34 10.27
N ILE A 413 -10.49 1.04 9.93
CA ILE A 413 -9.76 0.03 10.71
C ILE A 413 -8.28 0.36 10.83
N PHE A 414 -7.63 0.90 9.79
CA PHE A 414 -6.20 1.21 9.83
C PHE A 414 -5.90 2.39 10.74
N ALA A 415 -6.77 3.41 10.75
CA ALA A 415 -6.66 4.54 11.68
C ALA A 415 -6.87 4.10 13.13
N TYR A 416 -7.80 3.17 13.38
CA TYR A 416 -8.00 2.56 14.69
C TYR A 416 -6.76 1.77 15.15
N LEU A 417 -6.20 0.90 14.31
CA LEU A 417 -4.97 0.15 14.62
C LEU A 417 -3.77 1.07 14.84
N LYS A 418 -3.66 2.15 14.04
CA LYS A 418 -2.64 3.19 14.22
C LYS A 418 -2.77 3.89 15.58
N SER A 419 -3.99 4.29 15.96
CA SER A 419 -4.28 4.89 17.25
C SER A 419 -3.92 3.95 18.41
N PHE A 420 -4.26 2.67 18.29
CA PHE A 420 -3.91 1.65 19.27
C PHE A 420 -2.39 1.48 19.42
N MET A 421 -1.66 1.36 18.30
CA MET A 421 -0.20 1.13 18.32
C MET A 421 0.58 2.32 18.88
N ARG A 422 0.09 3.56 18.68
CA ARG A 422 0.74 4.79 19.21
C ARG A 422 0.74 4.89 20.73
N GLN A 423 -0.09 4.11 21.42
CA GLN A 423 -0.13 4.11 22.89
C GLN A 423 1.13 3.49 23.52
N TYR A 424 1.95 2.80 22.73
CA TYR A 424 3.13 2.08 23.20
C TYR A 424 4.41 2.82 22.81
N GLN A 425 5.29 3.04 23.79
CA GLN A 425 6.65 3.51 23.57
C GLN A 425 7.60 2.53 24.24
N VAL A 426 8.50 1.93 23.47
CA VAL A 426 9.28 0.81 23.98
C VAL A 426 10.78 1.08 23.87
N SER A 427 11.50 0.86 24.97
CA SER A 427 12.97 0.91 25.02
C SER A 427 13.55 -0.50 24.96
N CYS A 428 14.50 -0.71 24.05
CA CYS A 428 15.18 -2.00 23.86
C CYS A 428 16.69 -1.79 23.69
N SER A 429 17.51 -2.64 24.30
CA SER A 429 18.96 -2.66 24.06
C SER A 429 19.35 -3.30 22.71
N HIS A 430 18.45 -4.09 22.12
CA HIS A 430 18.65 -4.86 20.89
C HIS A 430 17.85 -4.25 19.73
N THR A 431 18.30 -3.08 19.27
CA THR A 431 17.58 -2.28 18.27
C THR A 431 17.53 -2.92 16.87
N GLU A 432 18.44 -3.86 16.61
CA GLU A 432 18.57 -4.63 15.38
C GLU A 432 17.44 -5.64 15.15
N ILE A 433 16.76 -6.06 16.22
CA ILE A 433 15.73 -7.10 16.14
C ILE A 433 14.48 -6.54 15.46
N PRO A 434 13.95 -7.17 14.40
CA PRO A 434 12.86 -6.60 13.59
C PRO A 434 11.52 -6.49 14.34
N PHE A 435 11.27 -7.34 15.34
CA PHE A 435 10.00 -7.39 16.08
C PHE A 435 10.22 -7.67 17.56
N TRP A 436 9.75 -6.77 18.44
CA TRP A 436 9.80 -6.95 19.89
C TRP A 436 8.47 -7.40 20.48
N GLY A 437 7.39 -7.03 19.80
CA GLY A 437 6.00 -7.23 20.20
C GLY A 437 5.13 -6.29 19.38
N GLY A 438 3.82 -6.54 19.37
CA GLY A 438 2.89 -5.76 18.54
C GLY A 438 1.85 -6.61 17.86
N LEU A 439 1.25 -6.08 16.81
CA LEU A 439 0.19 -6.77 16.08
C LEU A 439 0.81 -7.75 15.08
N MET A 440 0.37 -9.00 15.10
CA MET A 440 0.67 -10.00 14.06
C MET A 440 -0.63 -10.55 13.51
N GLY A 441 -0.73 -10.74 12.20
CA GLY A 441 -2.00 -11.12 11.60
C GLY A 441 -2.04 -11.07 10.08
N TYR A 442 -3.25 -10.95 9.56
CA TYR A 442 -3.54 -10.97 8.13
C TYR A 442 -4.61 -9.93 7.75
N ILE A 443 -4.64 -9.63 6.45
CA ILE A 443 -5.64 -8.77 5.80
C ILE A 443 -6.06 -9.50 4.51
N SER A 444 -7.35 -9.75 4.33
CA SER A 444 -7.93 -10.36 3.12
C SER A 444 -7.87 -9.41 1.95
N TYR A 445 -7.97 -9.95 0.73
CA TYR A 445 -8.05 -9.16 -0.49
C TYR A 445 -9.25 -8.19 -0.45
N GLU A 446 -10.39 -8.62 0.10
CA GLU A 446 -11.58 -7.79 0.22
C GLU A 446 -11.38 -6.62 1.18
N ALA A 447 -10.68 -6.82 2.31
CA ALA A 447 -10.29 -5.71 3.19
C ALA A 447 -9.31 -4.74 2.51
N CYS A 448 -8.50 -5.24 1.57
CA CYS A 448 -7.65 -4.38 0.75
C CYS A 448 -8.48 -3.54 -0.24
N LEU A 449 -9.51 -4.10 -0.86
CA LEU A 449 -10.37 -3.37 -1.81
C LEU A 449 -11.11 -2.18 -1.17
N GLU A 450 -11.48 -2.29 0.10
CA GLU A 450 -12.11 -1.20 0.85
C GLU A 450 -11.20 0.04 0.93
N THR A 451 -9.87 -0.14 0.99
CA THR A 451 -8.90 0.97 1.06
C THR A 451 -8.87 1.85 -0.19
N ILE A 452 -9.35 1.33 -1.31
CA ILE A 452 -9.45 2.04 -2.59
C ILE A 452 -10.90 2.31 -2.99
N GLY A 453 -11.84 2.25 -2.03
CA GLY A 453 -13.25 2.61 -2.24
C GLY A 453 -14.07 1.58 -3.04
N ILE A 454 -13.57 0.35 -3.19
CA ILE A 454 -14.33 -0.71 -3.86
C ILE A 454 -15.09 -1.52 -2.80
N GLU A 455 -16.39 -1.26 -2.66
CA GLU A 455 -17.26 -1.93 -1.69
C GLU A 455 -17.34 -3.43 -1.97
N ALA A 456 -16.97 -4.30 -1.02
CA ALA A 456 -17.19 -5.73 -1.19
C ALA A 456 -18.70 -6.05 -1.16
N GLU A 457 -19.26 -6.58 -2.26
CA GLU A 457 -20.60 -7.18 -2.22
C GLU A 457 -20.57 -8.35 -1.24
N ARG A 458 -21.31 -8.23 -0.14
CA ARG A 458 -21.73 -9.41 0.58
C ARG A 458 -22.72 -10.13 -0.31
N ASN A 459 -22.39 -11.35 -0.72
CA ASN A 459 -23.42 -12.30 -1.11
C ASN A 459 -24.32 -12.51 0.13
N ILE A 460 -25.35 -11.66 0.27
CA ILE A 460 -26.45 -11.85 1.22
C ILE A 460 -27.31 -13.00 0.65
N GLY A 461 -26.74 -14.20 0.67
CA GLY A 461 -27.53 -15.42 0.61
C GLY A 461 -28.47 -15.46 1.82
N PRO A 462 -29.68 -16.01 1.69
CA PRO A 462 -30.67 -15.93 2.76
C PRO A 462 -30.23 -16.81 3.94
N ARG A 463 -29.94 -16.15 5.07
CA ARG A 463 -29.76 -16.71 6.43
C ARG A 463 -28.44 -17.49 6.64
N ASN A 464 -27.51 -16.86 7.35
CA ASN A 464 -26.29 -17.44 7.95
C ASN A 464 -25.18 -17.91 6.99
N ALA A 465 -24.66 -17.02 6.15
CA ALA A 465 -23.29 -17.18 5.65
C ALA A 465 -22.32 -16.81 6.78
N PHE A 466 -21.62 -17.80 7.34
CA PHE A 466 -20.62 -17.66 8.42
C PHE A 466 -19.76 -16.38 8.24
N GLN A 467 -19.77 -15.48 9.24
CA GLN A 467 -19.04 -14.22 9.19
C GLN A 467 -17.54 -14.45 9.41
N ARG A 468 -16.81 -14.74 8.33
CA ARG A 468 -15.35 -14.88 8.34
C ARG A 468 -14.70 -13.50 8.47
N PRO A 469 -13.73 -13.30 9.37
CA PRO A 469 -12.99 -12.05 9.48
C PRO A 469 -12.10 -11.78 8.28
N ASP A 470 -12.32 -10.64 7.64
CA ASP A 470 -11.51 -10.11 6.54
C ASP A 470 -10.16 -9.60 7.03
N LEU A 471 -10.08 -9.11 8.26
CA LEU A 471 -8.85 -8.73 8.92
C LEU A 471 -8.81 -9.36 10.31
N GLY A 472 -7.66 -9.93 10.65
CA GLY A 472 -7.44 -10.62 11.93
C GLY A 472 -6.04 -10.36 12.46
N PHE A 473 -5.93 -9.61 13.55
CA PHE A 473 -4.67 -9.36 14.26
C PHE A 473 -4.74 -9.80 15.71
N VAL A 474 -3.60 -10.24 16.24
CA VAL A 474 -3.40 -10.50 17.67
C VAL A 474 -2.25 -9.64 18.17
N PHE A 475 -2.44 -9.01 19.34
CA PHE A 475 -1.38 -8.29 20.03
C PHE A 475 -0.48 -9.27 20.77
N VAL A 476 0.71 -9.50 20.23
CA VAL A 476 1.73 -10.40 20.71
C VAL A 476 2.65 -9.65 21.67
N GLU A 477 2.66 -10.07 22.93
CA GLU A 477 3.50 -9.47 23.97
C GLU A 477 4.77 -10.29 24.27
N ARG A 478 4.84 -11.53 23.78
CA ARG A 478 5.95 -12.46 23.95
C ARG A 478 6.34 -12.99 22.59
N SER A 479 7.59 -12.82 22.20
CA SER A 479 8.10 -13.24 20.91
C SER A 479 9.39 -14.04 21.04
N ILE A 480 9.65 -14.88 20.04
CA ILE A 480 10.95 -15.51 19.85
C ILE A 480 11.38 -15.20 18.42
N VAL A 481 12.51 -14.51 18.29
CA VAL A 481 13.08 -14.12 16.99
C VAL A 481 14.36 -14.91 16.76
N LEU A 482 14.38 -15.69 15.69
CA LEU A 482 15.57 -16.40 15.24
C LEU A 482 16.23 -15.58 14.15
N GLU A 483 17.52 -15.33 14.32
CA GLU A 483 18.39 -14.70 13.34
C GLU A 483 19.27 -15.80 12.72
N HIS A 484 19.19 -15.95 11.40
CA HIS A 484 19.73 -17.10 10.70
C HIS A 484 21.20 -16.95 10.31
N LEU A 485 21.70 -15.73 10.14
CA LEU A 485 23.05 -15.48 9.62
C LEU A 485 24.13 -15.74 10.69
N HIS A 486 23.92 -15.30 11.94
CA HIS A 486 24.85 -15.55 13.06
C HIS A 486 24.42 -16.74 13.93
N GLY A 487 23.22 -17.28 13.71
CA GLY A 487 22.70 -18.40 14.49
C GLY A 487 22.37 -17.98 15.92
N THR A 488 21.66 -16.86 16.05
CA THR A 488 21.23 -16.28 17.33
C THR A 488 19.72 -16.36 17.49
N MET A 489 19.25 -16.56 18.71
CA MET A 489 17.83 -16.54 19.05
C MET A 489 17.58 -15.60 20.22
N TYR A 490 16.60 -14.73 20.03
CA TYR A 490 16.17 -13.72 20.98
C TYR A 490 14.81 -14.13 21.52
N ILE A 491 14.72 -14.36 22.83
CA ILE A 491 13.47 -14.62 23.53
C ILE A 491 13.10 -13.33 24.24
N GLN A 492 11.92 -12.80 23.96
CA GLN A 492 11.57 -11.42 24.30
C GLN A 492 10.17 -11.33 24.92
N THR A 493 10.01 -10.38 25.83
CA THR A 493 8.70 -10.01 26.39
C THR A 493 8.62 -8.51 26.59
N ILE A 494 7.49 -7.93 26.20
CA ILE A 494 7.09 -6.54 26.49
C ILE A 494 6.13 -6.49 27.69
N ARG A 495 5.95 -7.61 28.40
CA ARG A 495 5.13 -7.66 29.61
C ARG A 495 5.96 -7.26 30.82
N PRO A 496 5.41 -6.44 31.73
CA PRO A 496 6.08 -6.20 32.99
C PRO A 496 6.11 -7.48 33.84
N ASN A 497 7.17 -7.65 34.62
CA ASN A 497 7.33 -8.74 35.61
C ASN A 497 7.21 -10.16 35.02
N ASP A 498 7.70 -10.36 33.79
CA ASP A 498 7.56 -11.62 33.04
C ASP A 498 8.87 -12.44 32.98
N ASP A 499 9.79 -12.17 33.90
CA ASP A 499 11.12 -12.79 33.99
C ASP A 499 11.05 -14.31 34.16
N ASP A 500 10.06 -14.83 34.89
CA ASP A 500 9.90 -16.27 35.09
C ASP A 500 9.65 -17.02 33.76
N TRP A 501 8.79 -16.48 32.89
CA TRP A 501 8.55 -17.06 31.57
C TRP A 501 9.81 -16.95 30.70
N LEU A 502 10.46 -15.79 30.75
CA LEU A 502 11.66 -15.50 29.98
C LEU A 502 12.80 -16.49 30.31
N GLU A 503 13.11 -16.67 31.60
CA GLU A 503 14.18 -17.57 32.07
C GLU A 503 13.85 -19.05 31.83
N LYS A 504 12.60 -19.46 32.05
CA LYS A 504 12.15 -20.84 31.75
C LYS A 504 12.27 -21.15 30.27
N THR A 505 11.83 -20.24 29.41
CA THR A 505 11.86 -20.43 27.95
C THR A 505 13.30 -20.43 27.44
N ALA A 506 14.16 -19.54 27.94
CA ALA A 506 15.60 -19.53 27.62
C ALA A 506 16.30 -20.81 28.07
N SER A 507 15.93 -21.35 29.24
CA SER A 507 16.46 -22.62 29.74
C SER A 507 16.03 -23.81 28.86
N LEU A 508 14.75 -23.86 28.46
CA LEU A 508 14.20 -24.91 27.58
C LEU A 508 14.83 -24.91 26.19
N LEU A 509 15.17 -23.72 25.66
CA LEU A 509 15.75 -23.56 24.34
C LEU A 509 17.28 -23.40 24.38
N SER A 510 17.90 -23.65 25.53
CA SER A 510 19.35 -23.58 25.69
C SER A 510 20.07 -24.67 24.91
N LYS A 511 21.33 -24.42 24.54
CA LYS A 511 22.21 -25.44 23.94
C LYS A 511 22.30 -26.70 24.82
N ARG A 512 22.34 -26.52 26.14
CA ARG A 512 22.36 -27.64 27.08
C ARG A 512 21.08 -28.47 26.98
N ALA A 513 19.91 -27.82 26.87
CA ALA A 513 18.66 -28.53 26.65
C ALA A 513 18.67 -29.26 25.31
N TRP A 514 19.17 -28.63 24.25
CA TRP A 514 19.35 -29.27 22.94
C TRP A 514 20.16 -30.58 23.00
N ASP A 515 21.33 -30.54 23.65
CA ASP A 515 22.22 -31.70 23.76
C ASP A 515 21.60 -32.86 24.58
N LEU A 516 20.64 -32.56 25.45
CA LEU A 516 19.93 -33.53 26.29
C LEU A 516 18.70 -34.14 25.61
N LEU A 517 18.21 -33.55 24.51
CA LEU A 517 17.06 -34.09 23.78
C LEU A 517 17.47 -35.38 23.05
N PRO A 518 16.65 -36.45 23.07
CA PRO A 518 17.02 -37.70 22.42
C PRO A 518 17.15 -37.50 20.90
N ARG A 519 18.35 -37.77 20.35
CA ARG A 519 18.60 -37.67 18.90
C ARG A 519 17.75 -38.65 18.07
N ALA A 520 17.42 -39.82 18.63
CA ALA A 520 16.60 -40.84 18.00
C ALA A 520 15.11 -40.46 17.86
N SER A 521 14.66 -39.39 18.53
CA SER A 521 13.30 -38.84 18.37
C SER A 521 13.23 -37.65 17.39
N TYR A 522 14.32 -37.36 16.67
CA TYR A 522 14.38 -36.33 15.62
C TYR A 522 14.15 -36.88 14.20
N GLU A 523 13.89 -38.18 14.05
CA GLU A 523 13.10 -38.58 12.87
C GLU A 523 11.73 -37.93 13.07
N HIS A 524 11.55 -36.74 12.48
CA HIS A 524 10.25 -36.10 12.41
C HIS A 524 9.32 -37.19 11.87
N PRO A 525 8.20 -37.53 12.54
CA PRO A 525 7.28 -38.56 12.05
C PRO A 525 6.76 -38.29 10.63
N TYR A 526 7.02 -37.07 10.13
CA TYR A 526 6.65 -36.54 8.83
C TYR A 526 7.85 -36.36 7.86
N CYS A 527 9.12 -36.50 8.32
CA CYS A 527 10.34 -36.36 7.51
C CYS A 527 10.92 -37.70 7.01
N SER A 528 10.56 -38.84 7.62
CA SER A 528 11.07 -40.15 7.18
C SER A 528 9.93 -41.02 6.62
N SER A 529 10.17 -41.56 5.41
CA SER A 529 9.26 -42.29 4.51
C SER A 529 8.35 -41.44 3.61
N SER A 530 8.35 -41.77 2.32
CA SER A 530 7.50 -41.21 1.26
C SER A 530 6.12 -40.80 1.78
N PRO A 531 5.68 -39.54 1.58
CA PRO A 531 4.44 -39.07 2.15
C PRO A 531 3.29 -39.98 1.73
N THR A 532 2.59 -40.54 2.71
CA THR A 532 1.35 -41.26 2.44
C THR A 532 0.39 -40.27 1.74
N PRO A 533 -0.22 -40.66 0.60
CA PRO A 533 -1.20 -39.83 -0.06
C PRO A 533 -2.30 -39.46 0.94
N ILE A 534 -2.67 -38.17 1.01
CA ILE A 534 -3.84 -37.75 1.79
C ILE A 534 -5.06 -38.03 0.92
N PRO A 535 -5.98 -38.92 1.32
CA PRO A 535 -7.20 -39.15 0.56
C PRO A 535 -8.01 -37.87 0.50
N ALA A 536 -8.06 -37.26 -0.69
CA ALA A 536 -8.73 -35.99 -0.91
C ALA A 536 -9.42 -35.94 -2.27
N GLN A 537 -10.63 -35.41 -2.28
CA GLN A 537 -11.34 -35.01 -3.49
C GLN A 537 -10.88 -33.61 -3.88
N ILE A 538 -10.24 -33.47 -5.04
CA ILE A 538 -9.71 -32.21 -5.54
C ILE A 538 -10.58 -31.73 -6.70
N SER A 539 -11.16 -30.55 -6.54
CA SER A 539 -11.86 -29.82 -7.60
C SER A 539 -10.92 -28.78 -8.19
N LEU A 540 -10.43 -29.04 -9.39
CA LEU A 540 -9.57 -28.11 -10.13
C LEU A 540 -10.39 -27.06 -10.88
N PRO A 541 -9.79 -25.89 -11.18
CA PRO A 541 -10.36 -24.94 -12.13
C PRO A 541 -10.66 -25.56 -13.49
N ASP A 542 -11.71 -25.08 -14.15
CA ASP A 542 -12.05 -25.46 -15.52
C ASP A 542 -11.21 -24.66 -16.53
N GLU A 543 -10.58 -25.37 -17.48
CA GLU A 543 -9.70 -24.79 -18.49
C GLU A 543 -10.44 -23.85 -19.44
N THR A 544 -11.61 -24.28 -19.91
CA THR A 544 -12.40 -23.52 -20.88
C THR A 544 -12.85 -22.19 -20.28
N THR A 545 -13.32 -22.23 -19.04
CA THR A 545 -13.75 -21.06 -18.28
C THR A 545 -12.57 -20.11 -18.07
N TYR A 546 -11.43 -20.60 -17.58
CA TYR A 546 -10.26 -19.74 -17.33
C TYR A 546 -9.76 -19.07 -18.61
N LYS A 547 -9.64 -19.82 -19.72
CA LYS A 547 -9.24 -19.25 -21.02
C LYS A 547 -10.24 -18.22 -21.54
N SER A 548 -11.54 -18.43 -21.33
CA SER A 548 -12.55 -17.44 -21.69
C SER A 548 -12.45 -16.15 -20.86
N GLN A 549 -12.09 -16.25 -19.58
CA GLN A 549 -11.83 -15.10 -18.72
C GLN A 549 -10.54 -14.37 -19.15
N VAL A 550 -9.49 -15.10 -19.56
CA VAL A 550 -8.27 -14.50 -20.14
C VAL A 550 -8.61 -13.69 -21.39
N ARG A 551 -9.45 -14.22 -22.31
CA ARG A 551 -9.93 -13.45 -23.48
C ARG A 551 -10.65 -12.17 -23.08
N ALA A 552 -11.55 -12.25 -22.11
CA ALA A 552 -12.28 -11.08 -21.63
C ALA A 552 -11.36 -10.03 -20.97
N CYS A 553 -10.32 -10.45 -20.26
CA CYS A 553 -9.25 -9.56 -19.80
C CYS A 553 -8.57 -8.86 -20.98
N GLN A 554 -8.17 -9.60 -22.02
CA GLN A 554 -7.52 -9.02 -23.20
C GLN A 554 -8.44 -8.05 -23.96
N ASP A 555 -9.73 -8.33 -24.04
CA ASP A 555 -10.69 -7.44 -24.69
C ASP A 555 -10.84 -6.11 -23.93
N SER A 556 -10.84 -6.16 -22.60
CA SER A 556 -10.83 -4.97 -21.74
C SER A 556 -9.53 -4.18 -21.92
N ILE A 557 -8.39 -4.88 -22.00
CA ILE A 557 -7.08 -4.25 -22.27
C ILE A 557 -7.09 -3.54 -23.62
N ARG A 558 -7.51 -4.21 -24.70
CA ARG A 558 -7.63 -3.63 -26.04
C ARG A 558 -8.64 -2.49 -26.13
N ALA A 559 -9.62 -2.44 -25.24
CA ALA A 559 -10.57 -1.36 -25.14
C ALA A 559 -10.00 -0.10 -24.47
N GLY A 560 -8.83 -0.20 -23.83
CA GLY A 560 -8.23 0.89 -23.06
C GLY A 560 -8.73 0.97 -21.61
N ASP A 561 -9.43 -0.05 -21.11
CA ASP A 561 -9.91 -0.06 -19.73
C ASP A 561 -8.80 -0.38 -18.72
N SER A 562 -7.75 -1.11 -19.14
CA SER A 562 -6.67 -1.56 -18.26
C SER A 562 -5.39 -1.82 -19.08
N TYR A 563 -4.24 -1.70 -18.45
CA TYR A 563 -2.93 -2.06 -18.99
C TYR A 563 -2.60 -3.54 -18.77
N GLU A 564 -2.86 -4.03 -17.56
CA GLU A 564 -2.64 -5.40 -17.08
C GLU A 564 -3.79 -5.81 -16.14
N LEU A 565 -4.16 -7.09 -16.11
CA LEU A 565 -5.15 -7.67 -15.19
C LEU A 565 -4.63 -8.98 -14.60
N CYS A 566 -4.40 -9.04 -13.28
CA CYS A 566 -3.99 -10.26 -12.57
C CYS A 566 -5.20 -11.15 -12.31
N LEU A 567 -5.54 -12.01 -13.28
CA LEU A 567 -6.65 -12.94 -13.22
C LEU A 567 -6.30 -14.14 -12.35
N THR A 568 -7.20 -14.50 -11.43
CA THR A 568 -7.00 -15.61 -10.50
C THR A 568 -8.18 -16.59 -10.47
N THR A 569 -7.87 -17.84 -10.18
CA THR A 569 -8.82 -18.93 -9.95
C THR A 569 -8.46 -19.70 -8.68
N GLN A 570 -9.25 -20.71 -8.34
CA GLN A 570 -9.13 -21.44 -7.08
C GLN A 570 -9.45 -22.92 -7.25
N ALA A 571 -8.61 -23.77 -6.66
CA ALA A 571 -8.93 -25.18 -6.42
C ALA A 571 -9.49 -25.38 -5.01
N THR A 572 -10.37 -26.36 -4.87
CA THR A 572 -10.92 -26.79 -3.58
C THR A 572 -10.52 -28.23 -3.30
N ILE A 573 -10.10 -28.52 -2.07
CA ILE A 573 -9.63 -29.84 -1.63
C ILE A 573 -10.47 -30.27 -0.44
N LYS A 574 -11.22 -31.36 -0.60
CA LYS A 574 -12.01 -31.98 0.47
C LYS A 574 -11.33 -33.26 0.92
N THR A 575 -10.86 -33.27 2.16
CA THR A 575 -10.18 -34.45 2.74
C THR A 575 -11.20 -35.39 3.38
N ALA A 576 -10.87 -36.68 3.50
CA ALA A 576 -11.76 -37.65 4.15
C ALA A 576 -11.82 -37.51 5.68
N SER A 577 -10.81 -36.86 6.29
CA SER A 577 -10.71 -36.64 7.73
C SER A 577 -9.96 -35.34 8.03
N ARG A 578 -10.19 -34.77 9.22
CA ARG A 578 -9.49 -33.58 9.72
C ARG A 578 -7.97 -33.78 9.65
N GLN A 579 -7.28 -32.88 8.95
CA GLN A 579 -5.83 -32.93 8.83
C GLN A 579 -5.15 -32.11 9.92
N GLU A 580 -4.00 -32.59 10.37
CA GLU A 580 -3.15 -31.90 11.32
C GLU A 580 -2.38 -30.80 10.58
N SER A 581 -2.79 -29.54 10.80
CA SER A 581 -2.35 -28.40 10.01
C SER A 581 -0.86 -28.08 10.17
N TRP A 582 -0.26 -28.38 11.33
CA TRP A 582 1.16 -28.13 11.56
C TRP A 582 2.05 -29.07 10.73
N SER A 583 1.68 -30.34 10.63
CA SER A 583 2.36 -31.34 9.80
C SER A 583 2.28 -30.97 8.32
N LEU A 584 1.11 -30.49 7.89
CA LEU A 584 0.93 -29.94 6.54
C LEU A 584 1.83 -28.73 6.30
N TYR A 585 1.97 -27.83 7.27
CA TYR A 585 2.89 -26.70 7.17
C TYR A 585 4.35 -27.16 7.06
N CYS A 586 4.82 -28.07 7.92
CA CYS A 586 6.18 -28.61 7.86
C CYS A 586 6.47 -29.26 6.50
N ARG A 587 5.50 -29.99 5.93
CA ARG A 587 5.63 -30.55 4.59
C ARG A 587 5.65 -29.48 3.50
N LEU A 588 4.81 -28.44 3.60
CA LEU A 588 4.82 -27.32 2.64
C LEU A 588 6.16 -26.58 2.66
N ARG A 589 6.71 -26.36 3.85
CA ARG A 589 8.00 -25.74 4.15
C ARG A 589 9.13 -26.47 3.42
N GLU A 590 9.18 -27.81 3.52
CA GLU A 590 10.16 -28.63 2.79
C GLU A 590 9.97 -28.61 1.26
N LEU A 591 8.73 -28.69 0.79
CA LEU A 591 8.43 -28.74 -0.65
C LEU A 591 8.72 -27.40 -1.36
N ASN A 592 8.47 -26.28 -0.68
CA ASN A 592 8.53 -24.94 -1.23
C ASN A 592 9.19 -23.98 -0.22
N PRO A 593 10.51 -24.09 0.04
CA PRO A 593 11.19 -23.15 0.93
C PRO A 593 11.12 -21.73 0.37
N SER A 594 10.82 -20.77 1.22
CA SER A 594 10.50 -19.39 0.84
C SER A 594 10.94 -18.38 1.91
N PRO A 595 11.28 -17.14 1.52
CA PRO A 595 11.72 -16.11 2.46
C PRO A 595 10.58 -15.55 3.31
N PHE A 596 9.32 -15.68 2.87
CA PHE A 596 8.16 -15.12 3.56
C PHE A 596 7.06 -16.17 3.80
N SER A 597 7.46 -17.32 4.31
CA SER A 597 6.53 -18.38 4.72
C SER A 597 5.78 -17.96 5.99
N ALA A 598 4.57 -18.49 6.17
CA ALA A 598 3.80 -18.23 7.38
C ALA A 598 2.89 -19.41 7.74
N TYR A 599 2.78 -19.67 9.04
CA TYR A 599 1.76 -20.52 9.64
C TYR A 599 0.89 -19.67 10.56
N VAL A 600 -0.39 -19.53 10.21
CA VAL A 600 -1.34 -18.74 10.99
C VAL A 600 -2.56 -19.58 11.31
N CYS A 601 -2.75 -19.85 12.59
CA CYS A 601 -3.98 -20.38 13.16
C CYS A 601 -4.55 -19.32 14.09
N LEU A 602 -5.58 -18.61 13.64
CA LEU A 602 -6.19 -17.51 14.40
C LEU A 602 -7.72 -17.61 14.29
N GLY A 603 -8.36 -17.93 15.42
CA GLY A 603 -9.82 -18.09 15.46
C GLY A 603 -10.24 -19.25 14.55
N GLN A 604 -11.06 -18.95 13.54
CA GLN A 604 -11.54 -19.92 12.55
C GLN A 604 -10.58 -20.09 11.36
N LEU A 605 -9.57 -19.22 11.21
CA LEU A 605 -8.64 -19.27 10.08
C LEU A 605 -7.49 -20.24 10.37
N THR A 606 -7.18 -21.08 9.39
CA THR A 606 -5.89 -21.75 9.23
C THR A 606 -5.28 -21.38 7.87
N LEU A 607 -4.11 -20.75 7.87
CA LEU A 607 -3.34 -20.36 6.69
C LEU A 607 -1.95 -20.99 6.74
N LEU A 608 -1.61 -21.72 5.68
CA LEU A 608 -0.27 -22.25 5.42
C LEU A 608 0.26 -21.53 4.18
N SER A 609 1.34 -20.77 4.29
CA SER A 609 1.86 -19.94 3.20
C SER A 609 3.35 -20.20 2.96
N SER A 610 3.76 -20.27 1.70
CA SER A 610 5.17 -20.28 1.27
C SER A 610 5.45 -19.15 0.27
N SER A 611 5.05 -17.93 0.64
CA SER A 611 5.12 -16.77 -0.25
C SER A 611 6.56 -16.36 -0.59
N PRO A 612 6.89 -16.20 -1.88
CA PRO A 612 8.18 -15.69 -2.32
C PRO A 612 8.26 -14.15 -2.31
N GLU A 613 7.14 -13.45 -2.13
CA GLU A 613 7.05 -12.01 -2.40
C GLU A 613 6.80 -11.20 -1.12
N ARG A 614 7.72 -10.27 -0.84
CA ARG A 614 7.48 -9.21 0.14
C ARG A 614 6.55 -8.19 -0.49
N PHE A 615 5.43 -7.94 0.16
CA PHE A 615 4.59 -6.83 -0.20
C PHE A 615 5.24 -5.52 0.25
N LEU A 616 5.39 -5.33 1.57
CA LEU A 616 5.88 -4.07 2.14
C LEU A 616 6.64 -4.37 3.43
N SER A 617 7.81 -3.77 3.59
CA SER A 617 8.50 -3.66 4.87
C SER A 617 8.81 -2.21 5.19
N TRP A 618 8.77 -1.81 6.46
CA TRP A 618 9.25 -0.50 6.88
C TRP A 618 10.03 -0.59 8.19
N SER A 619 11.06 0.24 8.27
CA SER A 619 11.96 0.29 9.42
C SER A 619 11.40 1.14 10.55
N ARG A 620 11.82 0.87 11.78
CA ARG A 620 11.59 1.81 12.89
C ARG A 620 12.23 3.17 12.58
N PRO A 621 11.63 4.29 13.02
CA PRO A 621 12.21 5.61 12.84
C PRO A 621 13.62 5.68 13.44
N LYS A 622 14.62 6.06 12.64
CA LYS A 622 16.00 6.27 13.13
C LYS A 622 16.29 7.77 13.22
N ARG A 623 16.91 8.21 14.34
CA ARG A 623 17.52 9.54 14.41
C ARG A 623 18.77 9.56 13.54
N THR A 624 18.77 10.32 12.45
CA THR A 624 19.92 10.41 11.54
C THR A 624 20.35 11.86 11.37
N LYS A 625 21.54 12.22 11.87
CA LYS A 625 22.21 13.50 11.55
C LYS A 625 22.65 13.62 10.07
N ALA A 626 22.66 12.49 9.34
CA ALA A 626 23.16 12.41 7.97
C ALA A 626 22.07 12.50 6.89
N ASN A 627 20.82 12.20 7.24
CA ASN A 627 19.66 12.22 6.33
C ASN A 627 18.57 13.14 6.85
N SER A 628 18.96 14.14 7.63
CA SER A 628 18.02 15.18 7.97
C SER A 628 17.51 15.74 6.61
N THR A 629 16.20 15.91 6.46
CA THR A 629 15.60 16.26 5.16
C THR A 629 14.70 17.46 5.34
N TRP A 630 14.82 18.41 4.43
CA TRP A 630 13.96 19.58 4.38
C TRP A 630 12.58 19.14 3.88
N HIS A 631 11.57 19.20 4.74
CA HIS A 631 10.17 19.03 4.39
C HIS A 631 9.35 20.16 4.99
N ASN A 632 8.47 20.76 4.19
CA ASN A 632 7.55 21.84 4.61
C ASN A 632 8.19 23.05 5.32
N GLY A 633 9.49 23.33 5.10
CA GLY A 633 10.16 24.45 5.75
C GLY A 633 11.03 24.07 6.96
N GLU A 634 11.03 22.80 7.36
CA GLU A 634 11.72 22.32 8.57
C GLU A 634 12.60 21.09 8.27
N TRP A 635 13.63 20.90 9.10
CA TRP A 635 14.47 19.69 9.06
C TRP A 635 13.89 18.67 10.05
N SER A 636 13.54 17.47 9.57
CA SER A 636 13.28 16.33 10.47
C SER A 636 14.53 15.47 10.61
N ASP A 637 14.85 15.09 11.86
CA ASP A 637 15.96 14.19 12.20
C ASP A 637 15.54 12.71 12.21
N LYS A 638 14.25 12.38 12.01
CA LYS A 638 13.72 11.00 12.06
C LYS A 638 13.10 10.58 10.73
N ALA A 639 13.64 9.50 10.14
CA ALA A 639 13.10 8.89 8.94
C ALA A 639 12.85 7.39 9.12
N SER A 640 11.83 6.88 8.43
CA SER A 640 11.55 5.46 8.25
C SER A 640 11.62 5.13 6.76
N THR A 641 12.46 4.16 6.39
CA THR A 641 12.50 3.66 5.01
C THR A 641 11.48 2.53 4.87
N CYS A 642 10.59 2.69 3.90
CA CYS A 642 9.64 1.68 3.42
C CYS A 642 10.21 1.03 2.14
N GLN A 643 10.01 -0.27 1.96
CA GLN A 643 10.53 -1.02 0.82
C GLN A 643 9.49 -2.02 0.30
N PHE A 644 9.31 -2.02 -1.02
CA PHE A 644 8.55 -3.03 -1.77
C PHE A 644 9.51 -3.87 -2.61
N ARG A 645 9.16 -5.16 -2.83
CA ARG A 645 9.96 -6.07 -3.65
C ARG A 645 9.08 -6.90 -4.61
N PRO A 646 8.43 -6.26 -5.59
CA PRO A 646 7.61 -6.98 -6.56
C PRO A 646 8.48 -7.97 -7.35
N ILE A 647 7.90 -9.14 -7.62
CA ILE A 647 8.54 -10.19 -8.42
C ILE A 647 7.74 -10.42 -9.71
N LYS A 648 8.45 -10.65 -10.81
CA LYS A 648 7.86 -11.14 -12.08
C LYS A 648 8.77 -12.21 -12.68
N GLY A 649 8.19 -13.16 -13.41
CA GLY A 649 8.91 -14.29 -13.96
C GLY A 649 9.57 -15.21 -12.91
N THR A 650 9.62 -16.51 -13.18
CA THR A 650 10.36 -17.45 -12.32
C THR A 650 10.90 -18.60 -13.15
N VAL A 651 12.22 -18.82 -13.07
CA VAL A 651 12.88 -19.96 -13.70
C VAL A 651 13.35 -20.91 -12.61
N LYS A 652 12.86 -22.16 -12.62
CA LYS A 652 13.36 -23.18 -11.71
C LYS A 652 14.78 -23.59 -12.06
N LYS A 653 15.61 -23.82 -11.05
CA LYS A 653 16.91 -24.46 -11.22
C LYS A 653 16.68 -25.91 -11.68
N ARG A 654 17.45 -26.36 -12.67
CA ARG A 654 17.41 -27.76 -13.11
C ARG A 654 18.11 -28.62 -12.05
N THR A 655 17.45 -29.70 -11.64
CA THR A 655 17.91 -30.59 -10.56
C THR A 655 18.41 -31.95 -11.06
N SER A 656 18.48 -32.18 -12.38
CA SER A 656 18.97 -33.45 -12.93
C SER A 656 20.50 -33.59 -12.72
N PRO A 657 21.00 -34.70 -12.16
CA PRO A 657 22.44 -34.92 -11.91
C PRO A 657 23.34 -34.79 -13.15
N ASP A 658 22.78 -35.02 -14.34
CA ASP A 658 23.51 -35.09 -15.61
C ASP A 658 23.48 -33.78 -16.41
N GLN A 659 22.87 -32.71 -15.90
CA GLN A 659 22.80 -31.41 -16.58
C GLN A 659 23.40 -30.30 -15.72
N LEU A 660 24.22 -29.45 -16.35
CA LEU A 660 24.81 -28.27 -15.71
C LEU A 660 23.69 -27.34 -15.21
N SER A 661 23.78 -26.88 -13.95
CA SER A 661 22.81 -25.92 -13.41
C SER A 661 22.82 -24.64 -14.26
N LEU A 662 21.63 -24.11 -14.55
CA LEU A 662 21.46 -22.82 -15.23
C LEU A 662 22.26 -21.73 -14.50
N THR A 663 23.01 -20.94 -15.26
CA THR A 663 23.73 -19.76 -14.76
C THR A 663 22.80 -18.57 -14.62
N VAL A 664 23.19 -17.58 -13.80
CA VAL A 664 22.44 -16.30 -13.68
C VAL A 664 22.28 -15.61 -15.04
N ALA A 665 23.30 -15.66 -15.91
CA ALA A 665 23.23 -15.06 -17.25
C ALA A 665 22.19 -15.73 -18.16
N GLU A 666 22.11 -17.06 -18.13
CA GLU A 666 21.09 -17.81 -18.88
C GLU A 666 19.69 -17.56 -18.33
N ALA A 667 19.53 -17.56 -17.01
CA ALA A 667 18.27 -17.21 -16.36
C ALA A 667 17.84 -15.78 -16.69
N THR A 668 18.78 -14.84 -16.73
CA THR A 668 18.54 -13.45 -17.17
C THR A 668 18.02 -13.40 -18.59
N LYS A 669 18.61 -14.15 -19.52
CA LYS A 669 18.11 -14.22 -20.89
C LYS A 669 16.68 -14.77 -20.99
N LEU A 670 16.35 -15.77 -20.16
CA LEU A 670 15.00 -16.36 -20.10
C LEU A 670 13.97 -15.41 -19.46
N LEU A 671 14.38 -14.59 -18.50
CA LEU A 671 13.51 -13.66 -17.77
C LEU A 671 13.43 -12.26 -18.40
N SER A 672 14.29 -11.93 -19.36
CA SER A 672 14.33 -10.62 -20.03
C SER A 672 13.41 -10.54 -21.25
N THR A 673 12.31 -11.31 -21.27
CA THR A 673 11.32 -11.21 -22.34
C THR A 673 10.59 -9.87 -22.28
N THR A 674 10.07 -9.39 -23.41
CA THR A 674 9.29 -8.15 -23.46
C THR A 674 8.10 -8.19 -22.51
N LYS A 675 7.40 -9.33 -22.43
CA LYS A 675 6.26 -9.55 -21.52
C LYS A 675 6.68 -9.34 -20.06
N GLU A 676 7.67 -10.09 -19.58
CA GLU A 676 8.10 -10.07 -18.17
C GLU A 676 8.62 -8.69 -17.75
N ARG A 677 9.34 -8.00 -18.66
CA ARG A 677 9.83 -6.64 -18.42
C ARG A 677 8.68 -5.63 -18.37
N ALA A 678 7.73 -5.70 -19.29
CA ALA A 678 6.57 -4.80 -19.32
C ALA A 678 5.71 -4.96 -18.06
N GLU A 679 5.43 -6.20 -17.66
CA GLU A 679 4.72 -6.50 -16.41
C GLU A 679 5.45 -5.96 -15.18
N ASN A 680 6.77 -6.19 -15.09
CA ASN A 680 7.52 -5.68 -13.94
C ASN A 680 7.50 -4.15 -13.92
N LEU A 681 7.67 -3.50 -15.07
CA LEU A 681 7.67 -2.05 -15.19
C LEU A 681 6.35 -1.43 -14.73
N MET A 682 5.22 -1.97 -15.20
CA MET A 682 3.89 -1.50 -14.80
C MET A 682 3.70 -1.56 -13.29
N ILE A 683 4.13 -2.65 -12.64
CA ILE A 683 4.04 -2.80 -11.19
C ILE A 683 5.02 -1.88 -10.45
N VAL A 684 6.23 -1.66 -10.98
CA VAL A 684 7.20 -0.72 -10.40
C VAL A 684 6.65 0.70 -10.42
N ASP A 685 6.13 1.16 -11.55
CA ASP A 685 5.56 2.51 -11.65
C ASP A 685 4.29 2.65 -10.80
N LEU A 686 3.47 1.61 -10.67
CA LEU A 686 2.32 1.60 -9.75
C LEU A 686 2.75 1.76 -8.28
N ILE A 687 3.78 1.02 -7.84
CA ILE A 687 4.29 1.12 -6.47
C ILE A 687 4.91 2.49 -6.20
N ARG A 688 5.63 3.07 -7.19
CA ARG A 688 6.14 4.44 -7.09
C ARG A 688 5.00 5.44 -6.90
N HIS A 689 3.90 5.25 -7.62
CA HIS A 689 2.71 6.08 -7.48
C HIS A 689 2.11 5.98 -6.07
N ASP A 690 1.94 4.75 -5.56
CA ASP A 690 1.42 4.53 -4.21
C ASP A 690 2.33 5.20 -3.16
N LEU A 691 3.64 5.05 -3.29
CA LEU A 691 4.61 5.64 -2.36
C LEU A 691 4.61 7.16 -2.43
N HIS A 692 4.65 7.77 -3.62
CA HIS A 692 4.63 9.23 -3.76
C HIS A 692 3.37 9.84 -3.14
N GLY A 693 2.23 9.15 -3.20
CA GLY A 693 0.99 9.59 -2.55
C GLY A 693 1.06 9.66 -1.02
N VAL A 694 2.03 8.99 -0.38
CA VAL A 694 2.17 8.95 1.08
C VAL A 694 3.44 9.64 1.57
N VAL A 695 4.60 9.28 1.01
CA VAL A 695 5.90 9.83 1.43
C VAL A 695 6.22 11.15 0.73
N GLY A 696 5.44 11.54 -0.29
CA GLY A 696 5.64 12.78 -1.04
C GLY A 696 6.64 12.67 -2.19
N SER A 697 6.69 13.74 -2.98
CA SER A 697 7.54 13.87 -4.16
C SER A 697 9.02 13.93 -3.81
N GLY A 698 9.86 13.33 -4.65
CA GLY A 698 11.32 13.26 -4.44
C GLY A 698 11.80 12.29 -3.34
N ASN A 699 10.89 11.67 -2.58
CA ASN A 699 11.25 10.74 -1.49
C ASN A 699 11.21 9.25 -1.90
N VAL A 700 11.12 8.94 -3.19
CA VAL A 700 11.02 7.56 -3.70
C VAL A 700 12.18 7.26 -4.63
N THR A 701 12.78 6.08 -4.49
CA THR A 701 13.91 5.61 -5.30
C THR A 701 13.71 4.15 -5.72
N VAL A 702 14.37 3.73 -6.80
CA VAL A 702 14.34 2.34 -7.30
C VAL A 702 15.78 1.79 -7.33
N PRO A 703 16.35 1.37 -6.19
CA PRO A 703 17.74 0.91 -6.12
C PRO A 703 18.03 -0.35 -6.96
N LYS A 704 17.02 -1.19 -7.23
CA LYS A 704 17.15 -2.32 -8.17
C LYS A 704 15.96 -2.33 -9.11
N LEU A 705 16.22 -2.41 -10.42
CA LEU A 705 15.19 -2.47 -11.45
C LEU A 705 15.41 -3.71 -12.32
N MET A 706 14.46 -4.65 -12.29
CA MET A 706 14.44 -5.87 -13.10
C MET A 706 15.75 -6.68 -12.99
N VAL A 707 16.25 -6.85 -11.76
CA VAL A 707 17.47 -7.63 -11.50
C VAL A 707 17.09 -9.08 -11.23
N VAL A 708 17.77 -10.02 -11.90
CA VAL A 708 17.58 -11.44 -11.60
C VAL A 708 18.28 -11.79 -10.29
N GLU A 709 17.49 -12.16 -9.29
CA GLU A 709 17.99 -12.67 -8.02
C GLU A 709 17.96 -14.21 -8.01
N GLU A 710 19.10 -14.80 -7.67
CA GLU A 710 19.23 -16.24 -7.45
C GLU A 710 18.77 -16.63 -6.04
N TYR A 711 17.97 -17.69 -5.97
CA TYR A 711 17.47 -18.34 -4.76
C TYR A 711 17.84 -19.82 -4.74
N ALA A 712 17.58 -20.53 -3.63
CA ALA A 712 18.00 -21.92 -3.45
C ALA A 712 17.55 -22.85 -4.59
N THR A 713 16.29 -22.72 -5.05
CA THR A 713 15.67 -23.61 -6.03
C THR A 713 15.27 -22.93 -7.35
N LEU A 714 15.44 -21.62 -7.47
CA LEU A 714 14.91 -20.82 -8.57
C LEU A 714 15.67 -19.49 -8.79
N PHE A 715 15.36 -18.83 -9.90
CA PHE A 715 15.73 -17.46 -10.22
C PHE A 715 14.47 -16.63 -10.43
N GLN A 716 14.47 -15.36 -10.00
CA GLN A 716 13.33 -14.44 -10.13
C GLN A 716 13.78 -13.06 -10.60
N LEU A 717 12.97 -12.40 -11.42
CA LEU A 717 13.16 -10.98 -11.75
C LEU A 717 12.58 -10.14 -10.60
N VAL A 718 13.42 -9.35 -9.96
CA VAL A 718 13.08 -8.57 -8.76
C VAL A 718 13.40 -7.10 -9.02
N SER A 719 12.47 -6.24 -8.61
CA SER A 719 12.72 -4.81 -8.44
C SER A 719 12.63 -4.46 -6.96
N VAL A 720 13.36 -3.43 -6.54
CA VAL A 720 13.33 -2.91 -5.17
C VAL A 720 13.00 -1.44 -5.27
N ILE A 721 11.89 -1.05 -4.64
CA ILE A 721 11.41 0.33 -4.60
C ILE A 721 11.42 0.76 -3.14
N GLU A 722 12.00 1.93 -2.85
CA GLU A 722 12.13 2.47 -1.50
C GLU A 722 11.48 3.85 -1.40
N GLY A 723 10.77 4.10 -0.31
CA GLY A 723 10.21 5.39 0.05
C GLY A 723 10.70 5.83 1.43
N ASN A 724 11.14 7.08 1.54
CA ASN A 724 11.59 7.65 2.80
C ASN A 724 10.46 8.45 3.45
N LEU A 725 9.85 7.85 4.47
CA LEU A 725 8.82 8.48 5.27
C LEU A 725 9.47 9.38 6.31
N VAL A 726 9.22 10.68 6.19
CA VAL A 726 9.70 11.70 7.13
C VAL A 726 8.67 11.88 8.24
N ILE A 727 9.13 11.83 9.48
CA ILE A 727 8.26 11.90 10.66
C ILE A 727 8.52 13.23 11.35
N ASP A 728 7.47 14.02 11.49
CA ASP A 728 7.52 15.35 12.10
C ASP A 728 7.64 15.24 13.63
N ASP A 729 8.50 16.05 14.24
CA ASP A 729 8.76 16.03 15.69
C ASP A 729 7.73 16.89 16.48
N SER A 730 6.92 17.70 15.79
CA SER A 730 5.93 18.60 16.40
C SER A 730 4.80 17.89 17.17
N ASP A 731 4.52 16.62 16.88
CA ASP A 731 3.53 15.81 17.60
C ASP A 731 4.04 15.32 18.98
N ASP A 732 5.35 15.40 19.28
CA ASP A 732 5.94 14.86 20.51
C ASP A 732 6.15 15.91 21.63
N GLU A 733 6.11 17.22 21.33
CA GLU A 733 6.48 18.29 22.29
C GLU A 733 5.31 19.04 22.96
N GLU A 734 4.09 19.04 22.41
CA GLU A 734 2.97 19.83 22.98
C GLU A 734 2.22 19.16 24.17
N ASP A 735 2.53 17.91 24.54
CA ASP A 735 1.79 17.17 25.57
C ASP A 735 2.37 17.29 27.00
N VAL A 736 3.31 18.22 27.23
CA VAL A 736 3.92 18.46 28.55
C VAL A 736 3.81 19.93 28.96
N GLU A 737 2.59 20.44 29.11
CA GLU A 737 2.34 21.60 29.96
C GLU A 737 1.45 21.23 31.16
N ASP A 738 1.93 21.64 32.33
CA ASP A 738 1.50 21.26 33.66
C ASP A 738 0.01 21.58 33.96
N ASP A 739 -0.76 20.55 34.33
CA ASP A 739 -2.06 20.71 35.00
C ASP A 739 -1.84 21.23 36.44
N ALA A 740 -1.62 22.53 36.56
CA ALA A 740 -1.73 23.25 37.82
C ALA A 740 -3.20 23.31 38.26
N PHE A 741 -3.51 22.40 39.18
CA PHE A 741 -4.62 22.41 40.15
C PHE A 741 -5.29 23.79 40.35
N VAL A 742 -6.54 23.94 39.89
CA VAL A 742 -7.48 24.94 40.46
C VAL A 742 -8.75 24.22 40.88
N SER A 743 -8.88 24.09 42.19
CA SER A 743 -10.11 23.69 42.87
C SER A 743 -11.05 24.88 42.95
N GLU A 744 -12.27 24.78 42.43
CA GLU A 744 -13.37 25.61 42.89
C GLU A 744 -14.58 24.76 43.29
N THR A 745 -15.00 25.04 44.51
CA THR A 745 -16.10 24.43 45.24
C THR A 745 -17.36 25.28 45.14
N ALA A 746 -18.49 24.57 45.14
CA ALA A 746 -19.76 24.92 45.80
C ALA A 746 -20.91 25.55 44.97
N SER A 747 -22.00 24.76 44.92
CA SER A 747 -23.34 25.01 45.47
C SER A 747 -24.42 25.74 44.63
N ASP A 748 -25.45 24.95 44.31
CA ASP A 748 -26.87 25.08 44.68
C ASP A 748 -27.94 25.70 43.75
N HIS A 749 -29.05 24.95 43.69
CA HIS A 749 -30.48 25.32 43.57
C HIS A 749 -31.31 25.09 42.28
N SER A 750 -32.27 24.16 42.47
CA SER A 750 -33.73 24.20 42.21
C SER A 750 -34.36 23.99 40.82
N ALA A 751 -34.97 22.79 40.69
CA ALA A 751 -36.32 22.42 40.22
C ALA A 751 -37.18 23.35 39.33
N GLY A 752 -37.79 22.77 38.29
CA GLY A 752 -38.99 23.28 37.60
C GLY A 752 -39.44 22.40 36.43
N SER A 753 -40.72 22.01 36.41
CA SER A 753 -41.35 21.01 35.54
C SER A 753 -42.10 21.56 34.30
N SER A 754 -42.44 20.63 33.40
CA SER A 754 -43.68 20.49 32.58
C SER A 754 -43.82 21.10 31.16
N SER A 755 -44.04 20.16 30.21
CA SER A 755 -45.09 20.03 29.17
C SER A 755 -45.20 20.93 27.92
N SER A 756 -45.15 20.22 26.78
CA SER A 756 -46.11 20.15 25.63
C SER A 756 -46.06 21.13 24.44
N THR A 757 -46.01 20.49 23.25
CA THR A 757 -46.73 20.71 21.96
C THR A 757 -46.21 21.72 20.90
N THR A 758 -45.83 21.13 19.75
CA THR A 758 -46.14 21.46 18.33
C THR A 758 -46.01 22.91 17.84
N ASP A 759 -45.13 23.21 16.88
CA ASP A 759 -45.38 23.10 15.42
C ASP A 759 -44.20 23.66 14.58
N SER A 760 -44.19 23.23 13.32
CA SER A 760 -43.33 23.52 12.17
C SER A 760 -42.79 24.96 11.99
N ALA A 761 -41.51 25.07 11.55
CA ALA A 761 -41.10 25.73 10.29
C ALA A 761 -39.54 25.83 10.17
N SER A 762 -39.03 25.44 8.99
CA SER A 762 -37.76 25.86 8.35
C SER A 762 -36.42 25.58 9.04
N PRO A 763 -35.48 24.80 8.45
CA PRO A 763 -34.08 24.89 8.84
C PRO A 763 -33.38 25.98 8.03
N GLU A 764 -32.93 27.00 8.76
CA GLU A 764 -31.94 27.98 8.32
C GLU A 764 -30.60 27.27 8.03
N HIS A 765 -29.85 27.84 7.08
CA HIS A 765 -28.52 27.42 6.69
C HIS A 765 -27.53 27.58 7.85
N ASP A 766 -27.31 26.52 8.62
CA ASP A 766 -26.15 26.39 9.48
C ASP A 766 -24.94 25.95 8.63
N ALA A 767 -24.05 26.90 8.40
CA ALA A 767 -22.72 26.64 7.88
C ALA A 767 -22.00 25.66 8.82
N GLU A 768 -21.59 24.52 8.27
CA GLU A 768 -20.78 23.55 9.01
C GLU A 768 -19.53 24.22 9.58
N PRO A 769 -19.21 23.99 10.87
CA PRO A 769 -17.97 24.48 11.43
C PRO A 769 -16.83 23.72 10.76
N THR A 770 -16.02 24.43 9.97
CA THR A 770 -14.77 23.94 9.42
C THR A 770 -13.88 23.44 10.55
N THR A 771 -13.90 22.14 10.82
CA THR A 771 -12.96 21.48 11.71
C THR A 771 -11.59 21.55 11.05
N SER A 772 -10.75 22.48 11.50
CA SER A 772 -9.31 22.44 11.25
C SER A 772 -8.75 21.18 11.92
N GLY A 773 -8.81 20.06 11.21
CA GLY A 773 -8.34 18.76 11.69
C GLY A 773 -6.85 18.81 11.97
N LYS A 774 -6.44 18.45 13.19
CA LYS A 774 -5.04 18.18 13.53
C LYS A 774 -4.51 17.10 12.58
N ARG A 775 -3.63 17.49 11.64
CA ARG A 775 -3.10 16.60 10.62
C ARG A 775 -1.92 15.82 11.21
N TYR A 776 -2.19 14.64 11.76
CA TYR A 776 -1.15 13.79 12.35
C TYR A 776 -0.05 13.42 11.35
N SER A 777 1.18 13.29 11.85
CA SER A 777 2.30 12.69 11.11
C SER A 777 1.94 11.32 10.49
N LYS A 778 2.37 11.10 9.24
CA LYS A 778 2.20 9.82 8.52
C LYS A 778 3.14 8.75 9.11
N THR A 779 2.72 7.50 9.08
CA THR A 779 3.39 6.31 9.66
C THR A 779 3.45 5.18 8.64
N GLY A 780 4.23 4.12 8.90
CA GLY A 780 4.25 2.93 8.04
C GLY A 780 2.87 2.24 7.87
N ILE A 781 1.95 2.43 8.82
CA ILE A 781 0.57 1.95 8.70
C ILE A 781 -0.20 2.74 7.62
N ASP A 782 0.09 4.03 7.44
CA ASP A 782 -0.51 4.82 6.36
C ASP A 782 0.04 4.40 4.99
N VAL A 783 1.33 4.03 4.92
CA VAL A 783 1.94 3.44 3.71
C VAL A 783 1.28 2.09 3.41
N LEU A 784 1.12 1.23 4.42
CA LEU A 784 0.40 -0.04 4.28
C LEU A 784 -1.01 0.19 3.71
N ALA A 785 -1.82 1.03 4.37
CA ALA A 785 -3.21 1.26 3.97
C ALA A 785 -3.34 1.83 2.55
N SER A 786 -2.45 2.76 2.16
CA SER A 786 -2.54 3.43 0.85
C SER A 786 -2.01 2.58 -0.30
N SER A 787 -1.18 1.57 -0.02
CA SER A 787 -0.61 0.69 -1.06
C SER A 787 -1.41 -0.59 -1.28
N LEU A 788 -2.39 -0.91 -0.43
CA LEU A 788 -3.25 -2.08 -0.59
C LEU A 788 -4.24 -1.88 -1.77
N PRO A 789 -4.69 -2.96 -2.44
CA PRO A 789 -4.11 -4.30 -2.42
C PRO A 789 -2.76 -4.38 -3.14
N PRO A 790 -1.98 -5.47 -2.95
CA PRO A 790 -0.70 -5.67 -3.65
C PRO A 790 -0.83 -5.50 -5.17
N GLY A 791 -0.01 -4.61 -5.74
CA GLY A 791 -0.03 -4.30 -7.18
C GLY A 791 0.11 -5.53 -8.08
N SER A 792 1.01 -6.46 -7.72
CA SER A 792 1.24 -7.73 -8.41
C SER A 792 0.02 -8.67 -8.45
N MET A 793 -0.95 -8.45 -7.57
CA MET A 793 -2.20 -9.22 -7.47
C MET A 793 -3.43 -8.41 -7.91
N THR A 794 -3.25 -7.28 -8.58
CA THR A 794 -4.35 -6.44 -9.07
C THR A 794 -4.22 -6.22 -10.58
N GLY A 795 -3.62 -5.11 -10.98
CA GLY A 795 -3.51 -4.65 -12.36
C GLY A 795 -3.24 -3.15 -12.33
N ALA A 796 -3.12 -2.55 -13.51
CA ALA A 796 -2.97 -1.11 -13.66
C ALA A 796 -3.91 -0.65 -14.79
N PRO A 797 -4.71 0.43 -14.63
CA PRO A 797 -4.91 1.20 -13.41
C PRO A 797 -5.65 0.44 -12.29
N LYS A 798 -5.09 0.45 -11.06
CA LYS A 798 -5.45 -0.42 -9.92
C LYS A 798 -6.94 -0.48 -9.63
N ILE A 799 -7.62 0.67 -9.52
CA ILE A 799 -9.05 0.73 -9.18
C ILE A 799 -9.89 0.07 -10.28
N ARG A 800 -9.69 0.48 -11.54
CA ARG A 800 -10.43 -0.04 -12.69
C ARG A 800 -10.16 -1.53 -12.89
N SER A 801 -8.90 -1.97 -12.75
CA SER A 801 -8.53 -3.39 -12.84
C SER A 801 -9.24 -4.24 -11.78
N CYS A 802 -9.30 -3.78 -10.53
CA CYS A 802 -10.00 -4.52 -9.47
C CYS A 802 -11.51 -4.63 -9.71
N GLN A 803 -12.15 -3.57 -10.25
CA GLN A 803 -13.57 -3.60 -10.63
C GLN A 803 -13.83 -4.64 -11.72
N LEU A 804 -12.99 -4.70 -12.75
CA LEU A 804 -13.09 -5.68 -13.84
C LEU A 804 -12.86 -7.11 -13.32
N LEU A 805 -11.79 -7.33 -12.55
CA LEU A 805 -11.44 -8.64 -12.01
C LEU A 805 -12.56 -9.23 -11.17
N ARG A 806 -13.23 -8.43 -10.35
CA ARG A 806 -14.37 -8.88 -9.57
C ARG A 806 -15.50 -9.45 -10.44
N GLN A 807 -15.83 -8.77 -11.55
CA GLN A 807 -16.86 -9.24 -12.48
C GLN A 807 -16.41 -10.50 -13.23
N LEU A 808 -15.15 -10.53 -13.66
CA LEU A 808 -14.58 -11.63 -14.43
C LEU A 808 -14.41 -12.91 -13.61
N GLU A 809 -13.91 -12.80 -12.37
CA GLU A 809 -13.68 -13.94 -11.48
C GLU A 809 -14.97 -14.48 -10.87
N ASN A 810 -15.97 -13.61 -10.68
CA ASN A 810 -17.27 -13.93 -10.09
C ASN A 810 -17.15 -14.69 -8.74
N ARG A 811 -16.15 -14.33 -7.94
CA ARG A 811 -15.91 -14.87 -6.59
C ARG A 811 -15.09 -13.87 -5.77
N GLN A 812 -15.15 -14.04 -4.46
CA GLN A 812 -14.18 -13.43 -3.55
C GLN A 812 -12.86 -14.21 -3.58
N ARG A 813 -11.75 -13.51 -3.39
CA ARG A 813 -10.42 -14.13 -3.23
C ARG A 813 -10.14 -14.48 -1.78
N GLY A 814 -10.75 -13.79 -0.82
CA GLY A 814 -10.57 -14.02 0.60
C GLY A 814 -9.14 -13.74 1.03
N ILE A 815 -8.55 -14.66 1.80
CA ILE A 815 -7.18 -14.54 2.28
C ILE A 815 -6.15 -14.58 1.14
N TYR A 816 -6.44 -15.30 0.04
CA TYR A 816 -5.57 -15.33 -1.13
C TYR A 816 -5.51 -13.96 -1.79
N SER A 817 -4.34 -13.52 -2.25
CA SER A 817 -4.06 -12.15 -2.73
C SER A 817 -4.14 -11.05 -1.67
N GLY A 818 -4.44 -11.38 -0.41
CA GLY A 818 -4.29 -10.49 0.73
C GLY A 818 -2.83 -10.40 1.20
N VAL A 819 -2.63 -9.99 2.45
CA VAL A 819 -1.29 -9.88 3.07
C VAL A 819 -1.24 -10.49 4.46
N VAL A 820 -0.08 -10.99 4.87
CA VAL A 820 0.19 -11.54 6.20
C VAL A 820 1.51 -10.99 6.73
N GLY A 821 1.57 -10.64 8.01
CA GLY A 821 2.73 -9.95 8.55
C GLY A 821 2.57 -9.43 9.97
N TYR A 822 3.36 -8.42 10.31
CA TYR A 822 3.35 -7.78 11.62
C TYR A 822 3.55 -6.26 11.59
N MET A 823 3.10 -5.60 12.65
CA MET A 823 3.37 -4.21 13.01
C MET A 823 3.95 -4.18 14.44
N ASP A 824 5.15 -3.65 14.58
CA ASP A 824 5.89 -3.58 15.84
C ASP A 824 5.51 -2.33 16.68
N VAL A 825 5.53 -2.46 18.01
CA VAL A 825 5.20 -1.42 19.00
C VAL A 825 6.06 -0.14 18.94
N CYS A 826 7.14 -0.10 18.13
CA CYS A 826 7.92 1.11 17.85
C CYS A 826 7.96 1.47 16.35
N GLY A 827 6.95 1.03 15.61
CA GLY A 827 6.67 1.53 14.27
C GLY A 827 7.44 0.86 13.14
N GLY A 828 8.00 -0.34 13.34
CA GLY A 828 8.47 -1.21 12.24
C GLY A 828 7.35 -2.15 11.75
N GLY A 829 7.54 -2.77 10.58
CA GLY A 829 6.62 -3.78 10.07
C GLY A 829 7.13 -4.50 8.83
N ASP A 830 6.60 -5.70 8.57
CA ASP A 830 6.91 -6.49 7.36
C ASP A 830 5.69 -7.36 7.01
N PHE A 831 5.26 -7.29 5.75
CA PHE A 831 4.10 -7.98 5.20
C PHE A 831 4.48 -8.66 3.89
N SER A 832 4.04 -9.91 3.73
CA SER A 832 4.14 -10.65 2.48
C SER A 832 2.79 -10.79 1.80
N VAL A 833 2.82 -10.93 0.48
CA VAL A 833 1.62 -11.24 -0.31
C VAL A 833 1.19 -12.68 0.00
N VAL A 834 -0.10 -12.94 0.21
CA VAL A 834 -0.59 -14.30 0.44
C VAL A 834 -0.80 -15.03 -0.89
N ILE A 835 0.29 -15.65 -1.36
CA ILE A 835 0.35 -16.50 -2.55
C ILE A 835 1.11 -17.80 -2.23
N ARG A 836 0.96 -18.82 -3.10
CA ARG A 836 1.48 -20.18 -2.83
C ARG A 836 1.03 -20.69 -1.46
N SER A 837 -0.25 -20.49 -1.16
CA SER A 837 -0.83 -20.75 0.15
C SER A 837 -2.01 -21.71 0.07
N VAL A 838 -2.30 -22.36 1.20
CA VAL A 838 -3.49 -23.16 1.44
C VAL A 838 -4.24 -22.56 2.61
N VAL A 839 -5.54 -22.38 2.44
CA VAL A 839 -6.42 -21.75 3.44
C VAL A 839 -7.53 -22.73 3.81
N ARG A 840 -7.84 -22.82 5.11
CA ARG A 840 -9.01 -23.50 5.64
C ARG A 840 -9.73 -22.58 6.61
N TRP A 841 -11.04 -22.58 6.52
CA TRP A 841 -11.92 -21.96 7.51
C TRP A 841 -12.67 -23.06 8.27
N ASP A 842 -12.57 -23.03 9.58
CA ASP A 842 -13.33 -23.93 10.44
C ASP A 842 -14.80 -23.50 10.47
N ARG A 843 -15.72 -24.47 10.47
CA ARG A 843 -17.14 -24.20 10.65
C ARG A 843 -17.39 -23.82 12.11
N GLU A 844 -18.28 -22.86 12.37
CA GLU A 844 -18.73 -22.64 13.75
C GLU A 844 -19.40 -23.91 14.25
N ASN A 845 -18.81 -24.56 15.25
CA ASN A 845 -19.59 -25.38 16.15
C ASN A 845 -20.53 -24.42 16.87
N ALA A 846 -21.84 -24.65 16.80
CA ALA A 846 -22.86 -23.90 17.52
C ALA A 846 -22.76 -23.98 19.06
N ASP A 847 -21.61 -24.42 19.59
CA ASP A 847 -21.38 -24.83 20.98
C ASP A 847 -20.10 -24.29 21.62
N ASP A 848 -19.44 -23.24 21.08
CA ASP A 848 -18.39 -22.55 21.86
C ASP A 848 -18.94 -21.55 22.91
N GLY A 849 -20.19 -21.79 23.33
CA GLY A 849 -20.67 -21.50 24.66
C GLY A 849 -20.12 -22.49 25.70
N GLY A 850 -18.80 -22.59 25.82
CA GLY A 850 -18.10 -23.09 27.00
C GLY A 850 -18.09 -24.61 27.24
N ALA A 851 -16.97 -25.26 26.90
CA ALA A 851 -16.40 -26.33 27.73
C ALA A 851 -14.96 -26.67 27.32
N LEU A 852 -13.99 -26.15 28.07
CA LEU A 852 -12.65 -26.74 28.14
C LEU A 852 -12.30 -26.81 29.62
N GLU A 853 -12.70 -27.91 30.24
CA GLU A 853 -12.02 -28.60 31.34
C GLU A 853 -12.94 -29.70 31.92
N LYS A 854 -12.57 -30.95 31.68
CA LYS A 854 -12.51 -32.02 32.70
C LYS A 854 -11.93 -33.28 32.07
N GLY A 855 -10.69 -33.59 32.44
CA GLY A 855 -10.19 -34.95 32.31
C GLY A 855 -10.96 -35.88 33.25
N ARG A 856 -11.53 -36.97 32.70
CA ARG A 856 -11.71 -38.28 33.34
C ARG A 856 -12.43 -39.24 32.39
N GLY A 857 -11.86 -40.44 32.23
CA GLY A 857 -12.63 -41.69 32.17
C GLY A 857 -13.05 -42.21 30.79
N VAL A 858 -12.39 -43.30 30.40
CA VAL A 858 -12.82 -44.41 29.52
C VAL A 858 -14.33 -44.55 29.31
N GLY A 859 -14.74 -44.76 28.05
CA GLY A 859 -15.88 -45.60 27.68
C GLY A 859 -17.13 -44.87 27.18
N GLY A 860 -17.22 -44.63 25.87
CA GLY A 860 -18.45 -44.21 25.21
C GLY A 860 -18.27 -44.10 23.70
N GLN A 861 -18.60 -45.16 22.96
CA GLN A 861 -18.74 -45.11 21.50
C GLN A 861 -19.89 -44.16 21.13
N GLY A 862 -19.54 -42.97 20.65
CA GLY A 862 -20.43 -42.11 19.88
C GLY A 862 -19.94 -42.09 18.43
N ASN A 863 -20.75 -42.62 17.51
CA ASN A 863 -20.50 -42.62 16.07
C ASN A 863 -20.65 -41.19 15.49
N GLY A 864 -19.65 -40.34 15.71
CA GLY A 864 -19.41 -39.18 14.86
C GLY A 864 -18.40 -39.58 13.79
N GLU A 865 -18.87 -39.99 12.61
CA GLU A 865 -18.00 -40.07 11.43
C GLU A 865 -17.39 -38.67 11.24
N GLY A 866 -16.08 -38.54 11.47
CA GLY A 866 -15.41 -37.26 11.53
C GLY A 866 -15.49 -36.53 10.19
N GLU A 867 -16.19 -35.39 10.17
CA GLU A 867 -16.23 -34.51 8.99
C GLU A 867 -14.81 -34.10 8.59
N GLY A 868 -14.48 -34.27 7.31
CA GLY A 868 -13.18 -33.90 6.76
C GLY A 868 -13.03 -32.40 6.52
N ASP A 869 -11.80 -31.95 6.26
CA ASP A 869 -11.51 -30.54 5.98
C ASP A 869 -11.83 -30.13 4.55
N GLU A 870 -12.23 -28.87 4.39
CA GLU A 870 -12.28 -28.16 3.12
C GLU A 870 -11.17 -27.10 3.07
N TRP A 871 -10.21 -27.30 2.17
CA TRP A 871 -9.08 -26.41 1.93
C TRP A 871 -9.20 -25.74 0.56
N THR A 872 -8.63 -24.55 0.43
CA THR A 872 -8.64 -23.78 -0.81
C THR A 872 -7.24 -23.33 -1.20
N ILE A 873 -6.91 -23.43 -2.48
CA ILE A 873 -5.63 -22.97 -3.06
C ILE A 873 -5.94 -22.03 -4.22
N GLY A 874 -5.54 -20.77 -4.09
CA GLY A 874 -5.62 -19.80 -5.18
C GLY A 874 -4.40 -19.84 -6.09
N ALA A 875 -4.59 -19.59 -7.38
CA ALA A 875 -3.53 -19.42 -8.36
C ALA A 875 -3.98 -18.49 -9.50
N GLY A 876 -3.03 -17.79 -10.11
CA GLY A 876 -3.34 -16.86 -11.18
C GLY A 876 -2.08 -16.18 -11.74
N GLY A 877 -2.30 -15.30 -12.71
CA GLY A 877 -1.25 -14.64 -13.46
C GLY A 877 -1.72 -13.32 -14.05
N ALA A 878 -0.75 -12.52 -14.44
CA ALA A 878 -0.99 -11.26 -15.10
C ALA A 878 -1.32 -11.50 -16.57
N VAL A 879 -2.50 -11.04 -16.98
CA VAL A 879 -2.90 -10.99 -18.37
C VAL A 879 -2.51 -9.63 -18.93
N THR A 880 -1.71 -9.65 -19.99
CA THR A 880 -1.33 -8.47 -20.77
C THR A 880 -1.77 -8.63 -22.23
N SER A 881 -1.53 -7.61 -23.06
CA SER A 881 -1.72 -7.73 -24.51
C SER A 881 -0.83 -8.78 -25.16
N LEU A 882 0.30 -9.14 -24.51
CA LEU A 882 1.28 -10.12 -24.98
C LEU A 882 0.98 -11.55 -24.48
N SER A 883 -0.05 -11.72 -23.64
CA SER A 883 -0.44 -13.02 -23.11
C SER A 883 -1.12 -13.91 -24.16
N THR A 884 -1.05 -15.22 -23.98
CA THR A 884 -1.85 -16.20 -24.73
C THR A 884 -2.72 -17.00 -23.77
N GLU A 885 -3.91 -17.43 -24.20
CA GLU A 885 -4.82 -18.22 -23.37
C GLU A 885 -4.17 -19.49 -22.84
N ASP A 886 -3.43 -20.20 -23.69
CA ASP A 886 -2.71 -21.42 -23.33
C ASP A 886 -1.56 -21.12 -22.36
N GLY A 887 -0.78 -20.07 -22.62
CA GLY A 887 0.34 -19.67 -21.77
C GLY A 887 -0.11 -19.30 -20.35
N GLU A 888 -1.18 -18.51 -20.23
CA GLU A 888 -1.73 -18.13 -18.92
C GLU A 888 -2.32 -19.32 -18.17
N TRP A 889 -2.97 -20.26 -18.89
CA TRP A 889 -3.45 -21.49 -18.29
C TRP A 889 -2.30 -22.37 -17.76
N GLU A 890 -1.25 -22.56 -18.56
CA GLU A 890 -0.07 -23.33 -18.17
C GLU A 890 0.64 -22.71 -16.96
N GLU A 891 0.82 -21.38 -16.96
CA GLU A 891 1.42 -20.65 -15.84
C GLU A 891 0.58 -20.80 -14.56
N MET A 892 -0.73 -20.61 -14.65
CA MET A 892 -1.66 -20.80 -13.53
C MET A 892 -1.56 -22.23 -12.99
N GLN A 893 -1.55 -23.25 -13.85
CA GLN A 893 -1.40 -24.65 -13.45
C GLN A 893 -0.07 -24.91 -12.75
N VAL A 894 1.03 -24.34 -13.21
CA VAL A 894 2.35 -24.47 -12.56
C VAL A 894 2.33 -23.88 -11.15
N LYS A 895 1.74 -22.70 -10.98
CA LYS A 895 1.58 -22.02 -9.68
C LYS A 895 0.64 -22.78 -8.75
N LEU A 896 -0.46 -23.32 -9.27
CA LEU A 896 -1.42 -24.11 -8.49
C LEU A 896 -0.79 -25.42 -8.00
N ARG A 897 -0.11 -26.14 -8.91
CA ARG A 897 0.47 -27.46 -8.63
C ARG A 897 1.63 -27.39 -7.64
N SER A 898 2.34 -26.27 -7.50
CA SER A 898 3.40 -26.18 -6.49
C SER A 898 2.87 -26.41 -5.07
N THR A 899 1.68 -25.90 -4.77
CA THR A 899 1.05 -26.05 -3.46
C THR A 899 0.18 -27.32 -3.40
N LEU A 900 -0.47 -27.70 -4.50
CA LEU A 900 -1.36 -28.87 -4.56
C LEU A 900 -0.65 -30.20 -4.26
N ARG A 901 0.66 -30.30 -4.54
CA ARG A 901 1.54 -31.44 -4.17
C ARG A 901 1.54 -31.76 -2.68
N LEU A 902 1.07 -30.85 -1.84
CA LEU A 902 0.85 -31.12 -0.42
C LEU A 902 -0.17 -32.27 -0.21
N PHE A 903 -1.16 -32.39 -1.10
CA PHE A 903 -2.23 -33.38 -1.02
C PHE A 903 -2.09 -34.54 -2.02
N GLN A 904 -1.14 -34.46 -2.96
CA GLN A 904 -0.91 -35.46 -4.02
C GLN A 904 0.47 -36.12 -3.89
N THR A 905 0.64 -37.33 -4.46
CA THR A 905 1.96 -37.95 -4.67
C THR A 905 2.43 -37.76 -6.12
N GLU A 906 3.74 -37.86 -6.37
CA GLU A 906 4.34 -37.66 -7.71
C GLU A 906 3.87 -38.66 -8.79
N GLU A 907 3.19 -39.75 -8.40
CA GLU A 907 2.68 -40.80 -9.31
C GLU A 907 1.33 -40.47 -9.96
N GLY A 908 0.67 -39.37 -9.60
CA GLY A 908 -0.54 -38.89 -10.28
C GLY A 908 -0.23 -37.96 -11.45
N LYS A 909 0.42 -38.49 -12.50
CA LYS A 909 0.56 -37.82 -13.80
C LYS A 909 -0.44 -38.33 -14.81
#